data_AF-A0A3E2C8Y0-F1
#
_entry.id   AF-A0A3E2C8Y0-F1
#
_cell.length_a   1.000
_cell.length_b   1.000
_cell.length_c   1.000
_cell.angle_alpha   90.00
_cell.angle_beta   90.00
_cell.angle_gamma   90.00
#
_symmetry.space_group_name_H-M   'P 1'
#
loop_
_entity.id
_entity.type
_entity.pdbx_description
1 polymer ?
#
loop_
_entity_poly.entity_id
_entity_poly.type
_entity_poly.pdbx_seq_one_letter_code
_entity_poly.pdbx_strand_id
1 'polypeptide(L)'
;KFNDDSTSTFDYSELVYTKGNPEKPTLKTGVNKSGYKYNITKIAINDKDKPQTADWNNFARQFIRDNWKAKSGQTEITDNFINSSADLLPMFSSDDQISTGGMQLYHYDGKWDVKNGSGLTLSNGRNTDGILSIYLGNGVIEVKRLSNWNPGTVFTLTKDDCFVSNAAAPNPEELKKEAENLIDKILQKHGLSKDEIDKFKKEHQNDINKITKPEDVDKIIKSADKHGKDEKKKKDAQKQIENAQGNLGLTPEQKTELDKKIGNETDPEKIREKINEFQKDQDQKKQEEHNKQQQQADQQAEQEKQQQQQKDDAKVDTDIQTQNQQEQQDAGKAEEAKKKAELEKQKQAAIDEIRNGKDYKNLTPDDKKQFIEKIQQATDENAINTIKNNAKEKVTQNQNAADSSNNDGLNAAKQTAKDTIGKLTNLTSEQKQKYQGEIDSAKDLDKVAEILNKAESEDAKAAAKKKIADLQKNGDLTQDEAEGFNKRLDDSSTDSIQDIDSILQEAELAKTRKDANTAIDNLKNLNNAQKKALKEEVANPETDPKSDLDTIDKVKTAITAVVTKAKELDGKMKSLKDLVTLVNGQKSTLTAKPDYKDDKKTAFDSALKAAEDLVKTDSAENKTADEVDEISKTLEKAVKDLGGKTVDKSALQTLINNDADFKKKIDYINAEKSKQDAYDNAISSGRLVLTNANATADQVAQAVNAINSAKAALDGKVNTTELEQKVAEAKKLKKSTNPQSAGDAKYENASEAKKQAVDSALQQADSALADAKSTATQKPGEAAKTPEQKQQAVNDALTALTKAVNELDGNDKTQLVTKLTEAKDKRNDVSYKNASTEKQSALDNAIASAEGIVKKAGATADEITRAITALTNAVTGL
;
A
#
# COMPACT_ATOMS: atom_id res chain seq x y z
N LYS A 1 -1.89 7.82 -6.79
CA LYS A 1 -0.45 7.66 -6.48
C LYS A 1 -0.38 6.89 -5.18
N PHE A 2 0.15 5.67 -5.20
CA PHE A 2 0.36 4.86 -4.00
C PHE A 2 1.82 5.02 -3.53
N ASN A 3 2.16 4.39 -2.39
CA ASN A 3 3.47 4.50 -1.72
C ASN A 3 4.67 3.99 -2.55
N ASP A 4 4.44 3.42 -3.73
CA ASP A 4 5.46 2.95 -4.68
C ASP A 4 5.68 3.92 -5.86
N ASP A 5 5.16 5.15 -5.77
CA ASP A 5 5.16 6.15 -6.84
C ASP A 5 4.45 5.72 -8.14
N SER A 6 3.78 4.57 -8.16
CA SER A 6 2.99 4.17 -9.32
C SER A 6 1.78 5.10 -9.51
N THR A 7 1.62 5.56 -10.75
CA THR A 7 0.43 6.25 -11.23
C THR A 7 -0.28 5.35 -12.22
N SER A 8 -1.32 4.64 -11.79
CA SER A 8 -2.37 4.19 -12.71
C SER A 8 -3.39 5.32 -12.84
N THR A 9 -3.32 6.06 -13.94
CA THR A 9 -4.47 6.81 -14.45
C THR A 9 -5.16 5.90 -15.45
N PHE A 10 -6.32 5.34 -15.08
CA PHE A 10 -7.26 4.85 -16.08
C PHE A 10 -7.73 6.06 -16.90
N ASP A 11 -7.18 6.21 -18.10
CA ASP A 11 -7.78 7.05 -19.11
C ASP A 11 -8.96 6.25 -19.69
N TYR A 12 -10.19 6.69 -19.41
CA TYR A 12 -11.40 6.07 -19.96
C TYR A 12 -11.45 6.19 -21.49
N SER A 13 -10.55 6.96 -22.12
CA SER A 13 -10.31 6.94 -23.57
C SER A 13 -9.80 5.58 -24.10
N GLU A 14 -9.37 4.67 -23.21
CA GLU A 14 -9.01 3.27 -23.52
C GLU A 14 -10.18 2.29 -23.40
N LEU A 15 -11.42 2.74 -23.17
CA LEU A 15 -12.62 1.92 -23.37
C LEU A 15 -12.84 1.68 -24.88
N VAL A 16 -11.88 1.03 -25.54
CA VAL A 16 -12.10 0.38 -26.82
C VAL A 16 -13.01 -0.80 -26.53
N TYR A 17 -14.31 -0.62 -26.72
CA TYR A 17 -15.27 -1.73 -26.70
C TYR A 17 -14.99 -2.63 -27.90
N THR A 18 -14.06 -3.58 -27.76
CA THR A 18 -13.91 -4.70 -28.70
C THR A 18 -14.74 -5.90 -28.25
N LYS A 19 -15.99 -5.72 -27.83
CA LYS A 19 -16.95 -6.83 -27.93
C LYS A 19 -17.36 -6.89 -29.39
N GLY A 20 -16.65 -7.73 -30.14
CA GLY A 20 -16.88 -7.95 -31.57
C GLY A 20 -18.35 -8.25 -31.83
N ASN A 21 -18.89 -7.65 -32.88
CA ASN A 21 -20.21 -8.01 -33.37
C ASN A 21 -20.27 -9.51 -33.71
N PRO A 22 -21.43 -10.16 -33.55
CA PRO A 22 -21.58 -11.55 -33.92
C PRO A 22 -21.31 -11.70 -35.42
N GLU A 23 -20.24 -12.43 -35.74
CA GLU A 23 -19.78 -12.70 -37.11
C GLU A 23 -20.04 -14.18 -37.43
N LYS A 24 -20.67 -14.45 -38.57
CA LYS A 24 -20.98 -15.83 -38.98
C LYS A 24 -19.68 -16.58 -39.33
N PRO A 25 -19.54 -17.87 -38.96
CA PRO A 25 -18.47 -18.72 -39.47
C PRO A 25 -18.38 -18.65 -41.00
N THR A 26 -17.18 -18.41 -41.52
CA THR A 26 -16.93 -18.38 -42.98
C THR A 26 -15.80 -19.32 -43.33
N LEU A 27 -16.03 -20.20 -44.30
CA LEU A 27 -14.98 -20.97 -44.96
C LEU A 27 -14.30 -20.09 -46.02
N LYS A 28 -12.99 -19.94 -45.91
CA LYS A 28 -12.14 -19.38 -46.97
C LYS A 28 -11.34 -20.51 -47.60
N THR A 29 -11.49 -20.70 -48.91
CA THR A 29 -10.74 -21.71 -49.66
C THR A 29 -9.53 -21.10 -50.33
N GLY A 30 -8.42 -21.83 -50.33
CA GLY A 30 -7.20 -21.40 -51.01
C GLY A 30 -6.50 -20.19 -50.41
N VAL A 31 -6.61 -19.98 -49.09
CA VAL A 31 -5.87 -18.96 -48.34
C VAL A 31 -4.37 -19.22 -48.48
N ASN A 32 -3.62 -18.19 -48.87
CA ASN A 32 -2.17 -18.27 -49.03
C ASN A 32 -1.49 -17.50 -47.90
N LYS A 33 -0.72 -18.21 -47.06
CA LYS A 33 0.11 -17.62 -46.01
C LYS A 33 1.50 -18.27 -46.10
N SER A 34 2.55 -17.47 -46.18
CA SER A 34 3.93 -17.94 -46.31
C SER A 34 4.17 -18.90 -47.51
N GLY A 35 3.40 -18.77 -48.60
CA GLY A 35 3.51 -19.62 -49.79
C GLY A 35 2.70 -20.93 -49.72
N TYR A 36 2.02 -21.22 -48.60
CA TYR A 36 1.18 -22.40 -48.44
C TYR A 36 -0.29 -22.05 -48.67
N LYS A 37 -0.92 -22.82 -49.55
CA LYS A 37 -2.35 -22.69 -49.87
C LYS A 37 -3.16 -23.65 -49.00
N TYR A 38 -4.21 -23.20 -48.30
CA TYR A 38 -5.06 -24.05 -47.47
C TYR A 38 -6.50 -23.54 -47.36
N ASN A 39 -7.38 -24.39 -46.83
CA ASN A 39 -8.77 -24.05 -46.51
C ASN A 39 -8.88 -23.76 -45.01
N ILE A 40 -9.68 -22.77 -44.61
CA ILE A 40 -9.86 -22.39 -43.21
C ILE A 40 -11.29 -21.91 -42.95
N THR A 41 -11.96 -22.55 -41.99
CA THR A 41 -13.25 -22.11 -41.45
C THR A 41 -13.03 -21.46 -40.10
N LYS A 42 -13.41 -20.18 -39.97
CA LYS A 42 -13.39 -19.51 -38.66
C LYS A 42 -14.48 -20.07 -37.76
N ILE A 43 -14.17 -20.31 -36.48
CA ILE A 43 -15.13 -20.78 -35.48
C ILE A 43 -15.67 -19.61 -34.66
N ALA A 44 -16.98 -19.60 -34.42
CA ALA A 44 -17.63 -18.59 -33.60
C ALA A 44 -17.49 -18.91 -32.12
N ILE A 45 -16.96 -17.97 -31.32
CA ILE A 45 -16.70 -18.15 -29.88
C ILE A 45 -17.16 -16.93 -29.08
N ASN A 46 -17.42 -17.12 -27.79
CA ASN A 46 -18.02 -16.08 -26.94
C ASN A 46 -17.11 -14.85 -26.77
N ASP A 47 -15.81 -15.08 -26.55
CA ASP A 47 -14.81 -14.03 -26.44
C ASP A 47 -13.62 -14.35 -27.36
N LYS A 48 -13.58 -13.70 -28.52
CA LYS A 48 -12.51 -13.93 -29.50
C LYS A 48 -11.14 -13.47 -29.02
N ASP A 49 -11.09 -12.55 -28.05
CA ASP A 49 -9.85 -12.01 -27.53
C ASP A 49 -9.25 -12.89 -26.44
N LYS A 50 -10.05 -13.81 -25.87
CA LYS A 50 -9.64 -14.81 -24.88
C LYS A 50 -10.15 -16.23 -25.25
N PRO A 51 -9.72 -16.82 -26.38
CA PRO A 51 -10.15 -18.16 -26.76
C PRO A 51 -9.71 -19.21 -25.73
N GLN A 52 -10.62 -20.10 -25.35
CA GLN A 52 -10.35 -21.19 -24.40
C GLN A 52 -9.71 -22.39 -25.11
N THR A 53 -9.10 -23.31 -24.35
CA THR A 53 -8.51 -24.54 -24.92
C THR A 53 -9.51 -25.34 -25.76
N ALA A 54 -10.77 -25.39 -25.33
CA ALA A 54 -11.85 -26.03 -26.09
C ALA A 54 -12.09 -25.37 -27.45
N ASP A 55 -11.95 -24.05 -27.55
CA ASP A 55 -12.11 -23.30 -28.79
C ASP A 55 -11.01 -23.63 -29.79
N TRP A 56 -9.75 -23.69 -29.32
CA TRP A 56 -8.61 -24.12 -30.13
C TRP A 56 -8.76 -25.57 -30.59
N ASN A 57 -9.25 -26.46 -29.74
CA ASN A 57 -9.54 -27.85 -30.09
C ASN A 57 -10.64 -27.93 -31.17
N ASN A 58 -11.70 -27.13 -31.05
CA ASN A 58 -12.77 -27.05 -32.05
C ASN A 58 -12.22 -26.59 -33.40
N PHE A 59 -11.40 -25.55 -33.39
CA PHE A 59 -10.76 -25.04 -34.61
C PHE A 59 -9.81 -26.07 -35.23
N ALA A 60 -8.98 -26.76 -34.44
CA ALA A 60 -8.02 -27.75 -34.94
C ALA A 60 -8.72 -28.90 -35.69
N ARG A 61 -9.82 -29.41 -35.12
CA ARG A 61 -10.63 -30.46 -35.79
C ARG A 61 -11.24 -29.96 -37.09
N GLN A 62 -11.75 -28.74 -37.09
CA GLN A 62 -12.31 -28.13 -38.29
C GLN A 62 -11.22 -27.90 -39.35
N PHE A 63 -10.04 -27.41 -38.96
CA PHE A 63 -8.91 -27.17 -39.85
C PHE A 63 -8.42 -28.45 -40.52
N ILE A 64 -8.37 -29.58 -39.79
CA ILE A 64 -8.05 -30.88 -40.38
C ILE A 64 -9.10 -31.29 -41.40
N ARG A 65 -10.39 -31.19 -41.05
CA ARG A 65 -11.48 -31.50 -41.97
C ARG A 65 -11.54 -30.57 -43.18
N ASP A 66 -11.11 -29.32 -43.06
CA ASP A 66 -11.12 -28.37 -44.19
C ASP A 66 -10.05 -28.73 -45.24
N ASN A 67 -8.95 -29.33 -44.81
CA ASN A 67 -7.76 -29.54 -45.64
C ASN A 67 -7.57 -30.97 -46.14
N TRP A 68 -8.03 -31.98 -45.41
CA TRP A 68 -7.83 -33.39 -45.78
C TRP A 68 -9.13 -34.19 -45.83
N LYS A 69 -9.13 -35.26 -46.62
CA LYS A 69 -10.17 -36.30 -46.67
C LYS A 69 -9.52 -37.68 -46.64
N ALA A 70 -10.20 -38.66 -46.10
CA ALA A 70 -9.72 -40.04 -46.13
C ALA A 70 -9.71 -40.59 -47.56
N LYS A 71 -8.69 -41.37 -47.93
CA LYS A 71 -8.69 -42.14 -49.18
C LYS A 71 -9.73 -43.25 -49.12
N SER A 72 -10.13 -43.73 -50.31
CA SER A 72 -11.06 -44.87 -50.42
C SER A 72 -10.55 -46.07 -49.62
N GLY A 73 -11.38 -46.59 -48.72
CA GLY A 73 -11.06 -47.72 -47.83
C GLY A 73 -10.33 -47.36 -46.53
N GLN A 74 -10.07 -46.07 -46.26
CA GLN A 74 -9.52 -45.59 -44.98
C GLN A 74 -10.61 -45.03 -44.07
N THR A 75 -10.34 -44.94 -42.77
CA THR A 75 -11.26 -44.38 -41.77
C THR A 75 -11.58 -42.92 -42.07
N GLU A 76 -12.87 -42.57 -42.03
CA GLU A 76 -13.34 -41.21 -42.28
C GLU A 76 -12.85 -40.22 -41.20
N ILE A 77 -12.48 -39.02 -41.63
CA ILE A 77 -11.97 -37.96 -40.76
C ILE A 77 -13.15 -37.25 -40.07
N THR A 78 -13.64 -37.86 -38.97
CA THR A 78 -14.71 -37.33 -38.12
C THR A 78 -14.16 -36.68 -36.85
N ASP A 79 -14.98 -35.87 -36.14
CA ASP A 79 -14.60 -35.34 -34.81
C ASP A 79 -14.22 -36.47 -33.84
N ASN A 80 -15.03 -37.54 -33.80
CA ASN A 80 -14.79 -38.69 -32.93
C ASN A 80 -13.44 -39.34 -33.22
N PHE A 81 -13.14 -39.56 -34.50
CA PHE A 81 -11.86 -40.14 -34.91
C PHE A 81 -10.66 -39.24 -34.54
N ILE A 82 -10.76 -37.92 -34.73
CA ILE A 82 -9.70 -36.97 -34.36
C ILE A 82 -9.51 -36.91 -32.83
N ASN A 83 -10.61 -36.99 -32.06
CA ASN A 83 -10.58 -36.98 -30.60
C ASN A 83 -9.96 -38.26 -30.01
N SER A 84 -10.30 -39.42 -30.57
CA SER A 84 -9.93 -40.72 -29.99
C SER A 84 -8.56 -41.22 -30.43
N SER A 85 -7.99 -40.67 -31.51
CA SER A 85 -6.68 -41.08 -32.00
C SER A 85 -5.57 -40.47 -31.13
N ALA A 86 -4.76 -41.32 -30.50
CA ALA A 86 -3.68 -40.90 -29.59
C ALA A 86 -2.73 -39.89 -30.24
N ASP A 87 -2.50 -40.02 -31.53
CA ASP A 87 -1.52 -39.23 -32.30
C ASP A 87 -2.10 -37.90 -32.83
N LEU A 88 -3.40 -37.64 -32.62
CA LEU A 88 -4.09 -36.45 -33.10
C LEU A 88 -4.37 -35.47 -31.95
N LEU A 89 -5.65 -35.18 -31.63
CA LEU A 89 -5.99 -34.06 -30.75
C LEU A 89 -5.37 -34.17 -29.35
N PRO A 90 -5.19 -35.37 -28.76
CA PRO A 90 -4.47 -35.52 -27.49
C PRO A 90 -3.04 -34.98 -27.52
N MET A 91 -2.39 -34.95 -28.69
CA MET A 91 -1.03 -34.42 -28.87
C MET A 91 -0.99 -32.94 -29.24
N PHE A 92 -2.14 -32.27 -29.42
CA PHE A 92 -2.20 -30.94 -30.03
C PHE A 92 -1.35 -29.88 -29.33
N SER A 93 -1.17 -29.97 -28.01
CA SER A 93 -0.34 -29.06 -27.21
C SER A 93 0.91 -29.73 -26.60
N SER A 94 1.29 -30.93 -27.06
CA SER A 94 2.43 -31.69 -26.50
C SER A 94 3.77 -31.16 -27.04
N ASP A 95 4.73 -30.90 -26.13
CA ASP A 95 6.09 -30.46 -26.43
C ASP A 95 7.07 -31.64 -26.54
N ASP A 96 7.51 -31.98 -27.75
CA ASP A 96 8.53 -33.01 -27.96
C ASP A 96 9.73 -32.43 -28.72
N GLN A 97 10.92 -32.54 -28.13
CA GLN A 97 12.20 -32.07 -28.69
C GLN A 97 12.78 -33.01 -29.77
N ILE A 98 12.24 -34.22 -29.94
CA ILE A 98 12.74 -35.22 -30.90
C ILE A 98 11.72 -35.48 -32.03
N SER A 99 10.42 -35.29 -31.76
CA SER A 99 9.33 -35.48 -32.74
C SER A 99 8.41 -34.25 -32.93
N THR A 100 8.98 -33.06 -33.05
CA THR A 100 8.36 -31.90 -33.72
C THR A 100 7.17 -31.22 -33.02
N GLY A 101 6.61 -31.84 -31.96
CA GLY A 101 5.50 -31.34 -31.16
C GLY A 101 4.17 -31.28 -31.91
N GLY A 102 3.06 -31.47 -31.20
CA GLY A 102 1.72 -31.37 -31.78
C GLY A 102 1.15 -32.67 -32.37
N MET A 103 0.02 -32.54 -33.07
CA MET A 103 -0.69 -33.64 -33.74
C MET A 103 0.18 -34.24 -34.85
N GLN A 104 0.45 -35.54 -34.81
CA GLN A 104 1.37 -36.25 -35.70
C GLN A 104 0.72 -36.59 -37.05
N LEU A 105 0.51 -35.57 -37.89
CA LEU A 105 -0.19 -35.73 -39.17
C LEU A 105 0.55 -36.66 -40.16
N TYR A 106 1.87 -36.79 -40.05
CA TYR A 106 2.67 -37.67 -40.91
C TYR A 106 2.31 -39.17 -40.81
N HIS A 107 1.70 -39.63 -39.71
CA HIS A 107 1.16 -41.00 -39.59
C HIS A 107 0.01 -41.29 -40.57
N TYR A 108 -0.52 -40.25 -41.20
CA TYR A 108 -1.62 -40.29 -42.16
C TYR A 108 -1.19 -40.00 -43.60
N ASP A 109 0.12 -39.87 -43.86
CA ASP A 109 0.64 -39.91 -45.21
C ASP A 109 0.26 -41.22 -45.90
N GLY A 110 -0.07 -41.14 -47.18
CA GLY A 110 -0.60 -42.27 -47.94
C GLY A 110 -2.04 -42.66 -47.57
N LYS A 111 -2.62 -42.21 -46.45
CA LYS A 111 -4.01 -42.51 -46.01
C LYS A 111 -5.00 -41.38 -46.29
N TRP A 112 -4.53 -40.13 -46.32
CA TRP A 112 -5.38 -38.96 -46.60
C TRP A 112 -5.01 -38.31 -47.93
N ASP A 113 -6.02 -37.77 -48.61
CA ASP A 113 -5.89 -36.90 -49.77
C ASP A 113 -6.13 -35.45 -49.35
N VAL A 114 -5.44 -34.51 -50.01
CA VAL A 114 -5.69 -33.07 -49.85
C VAL A 114 -7.01 -32.70 -50.52
N LYS A 115 -7.83 -31.88 -49.85
CA LYS A 115 -9.09 -31.35 -50.40
C LYS A 115 -8.83 -30.26 -51.43
N ASN A 116 -9.76 -30.09 -52.37
CA ASN A 116 -9.67 -29.04 -53.38
C ASN A 116 -9.50 -27.65 -52.71
N GLY A 117 -8.59 -26.84 -53.26
CA GLY A 117 -8.22 -25.55 -52.69
C GLY A 117 -7.09 -25.58 -51.67
N SER A 118 -6.73 -26.74 -51.10
CA SER A 118 -5.58 -26.90 -50.21
C SER A 118 -4.36 -27.48 -50.92
N GLY A 119 -3.17 -27.07 -50.48
CA GLY A 119 -1.85 -27.55 -50.91
C GLY A 119 -1.03 -28.10 -49.75
N LEU A 120 -1.67 -28.46 -48.63
CA LEU A 120 -1.02 -29.01 -47.44
C LEU A 120 -0.77 -30.52 -47.59
N THR A 121 0.13 -30.92 -48.49
CA THR A 121 0.53 -32.33 -48.65
C THR A 121 1.26 -32.83 -47.41
N LEU A 122 0.92 -34.03 -46.94
CA LEU A 122 1.55 -34.63 -45.75
C LEU A 122 2.95 -35.17 -46.06
N SER A 123 3.84 -35.08 -45.08
CA SER A 123 5.17 -35.72 -45.11
C SER A 123 5.07 -37.18 -44.68
N ASN A 124 5.97 -38.04 -45.17
CA ASN A 124 6.14 -39.41 -44.68
C ASN A 124 6.89 -39.50 -43.33
N GLY A 125 7.26 -38.36 -42.73
CA GLY A 125 7.97 -38.29 -41.45
C GLY A 125 9.45 -38.67 -41.51
N ARG A 126 10.02 -38.89 -42.69
CA ARG A 126 11.43 -39.28 -42.86
C ARG A 126 12.18 -38.35 -43.81
N ASN A 127 11.81 -38.34 -45.08
CA ASN A 127 12.58 -37.67 -46.13
C ASN A 127 11.73 -37.00 -47.22
N THR A 128 10.39 -37.14 -47.16
CA THR A 128 9.50 -36.45 -48.09
C THR A 128 9.09 -35.10 -47.52
N ASP A 129 9.31 -34.04 -48.30
CA ASP A 129 8.87 -32.70 -47.97
C ASP A 129 7.35 -32.64 -47.84
N GLY A 130 6.86 -32.13 -46.71
CA GLY A 130 5.42 -32.01 -46.46
C GLY A 130 5.09 -31.57 -45.03
N ILE A 131 3.80 -31.37 -44.77
CA ILE A 131 3.28 -31.05 -43.44
C ILE A 131 3.42 -32.27 -42.54
N LEU A 132 4.00 -32.03 -41.36
CA LEU A 132 4.36 -33.07 -40.41
C LEU A 132 3.41 -33.05 -39.21
N SER A 133 3.18 -31.87 -38.65
CA SER A 133 2.33 -31.70 -37.48
C SER A 133 1.62 -30.34 -37.42
N ILE A 134 0.60 -30.26 -36.57
CA ILE A 134 0.02 -29.00 -36.11
C ILE A 134 0.08 -28.93 -34.58
N TYR A 135 0.57 -27.82 -34.04
CA TYR A 135 0.88 -27.65 -32.62
C TYR A 135 0.30 -26.34 -32.09
N LEU A 136 -0.35 -26.37 -30.92
CA LEU A 136 -0.79 -25.18 -30.20
C LEU A 136 0.28 -24.75 -29.20
N GLY A 137 1.03 -23.70 -29.54
CA GLY A 137 2.08 -23.12 -28.68
C GLY A 137 1.91 -21.61 -28.56
N ASN A 138 2.10 -21.04 -27.38
CA ASN A 138 2.06 -19.60 -27.13
C ASN A 138 0.79 -18.88 -27.68
N GLY A 139 -0.37 -19.54 -27.63
CA GLY A 139 -1.65 -18.97 -28.09
C GLY A 139 -1.80 -18.86 -29.61
N VAL A 140 -0.98 -19.57 -30.39
CA VAL A 140 -1.09 -19.68 -31.85
C VAL A 140 -0.97 -21.14 -32.29
N ILE A 141 -1.57 -21.48 -33.43
CA ILE A 141 -1.38 -22.79 -34.04
C ILE A 141 -0.21 -22.71 -35.01
N GLU A 142 0.83 -23.47 -34.73
CA GLU A 142 1.98 -23.67 -35.59
C GLU A 142 1.72 -24.85 -36.52
N VAL A 143 1.77 -24.61 -37.84
CA VAL A 143 1.79 -25.68 -38.83
C VAL A 143 3.24 -25.96 -39.18
N LYS A 144 3.68 -27.21 -38.98
CA LYS A 144 5.09 -27.60 -39.11
C LYS A 144 5.33 -28.50 -40.31
N ARG A 145 6.49 -28.34 -40.94
CA ARG A 145 6.95 -29.10 -42.10
C ARG A 145 8.26 -29.79 -41.78
N LEU A 146 8.49 -30.94 -42.42
CA LEU A 146 9.81 -31.53 -42.56
C LEU A 146 10.50 -31.02 -43.85
N SER A 147 11.71 -30.48 -43.73
CA SER A 147 12.56 -30.08 -44.86
C SER A 147 13.98 -30.57 -44.62
N ASN A 148 14.48 -31.48 -45.47
CA ASN A 148 15.82 -32.07 -45.32
C ASN A 148 16.11 -32.58 -43.89
N TRP A 149 15.20 -33.36 -43.31
CA TRP A 149 15.28 -33.91 -41.95
C TRP A 149 15.12 -32.91 -40.80
N ASN A 150 14.99 -31.60 -41.09
CA ASN A 150 14.81 -30.58 -40.07
C ASN A 150 13.33 -30.14 -40.00
N PRO A 151 12.65 -30.35 -38.87
CA PRO A 151 11.29 -29.87 -38.68
C PRO A 151 11.25 -28.39 -38.33
N GLY A 152 10.31 -27.65 -38.90
CA GLY A 152 10.16 -26.22 -38.62
C GLY A 152 8.75 -25.70 -38.90
N THR A 153 8.38 -24.64 -38.20
CA THR A 153 7.09 -23.95 -38.38
C THR A 153 7.10 -23.20 -39.71
N VAL A 154 6.15 -23.52 -40.60
CA VAL A 154 6.02 -22.91 -41.93
C VAL A 154 5.09 -21.70 -41.93
N PHE A 155 4.05 -21.74 -41.11
CA PHE A 155 3.20 -20.59 -40.82
C PHE A 155 2.45 -20.79 -39.50
N THR A 156 1.98 -19.68 -38.95
CA THR A 156 1.15 -19.66 -37.74
C THR A 156 -0.25 -19.16 -38.05
N LEU A 157 -1.23 -19.70 -37.32
CA LEU A 157 -2.60 -19.21 -37.29
C LEU A 157 -2.86 -18.56 -35.93
N THR A 158 -3.20 -17.28 -35.97
CA THR A 158 -3.50 -16.46 -34.80
C THR A 158 -4.98 -16.57 -34.42
N LYS A 159 -5.36 -16.06 -33.24
CA LYS A 159 -6.77 -15.98 -32.82
C LYS A 159 -7.66 -15.30 -33.87
N ASP A 160 -7.16 -14.29 -34.57
CA ASP A 160 -7.93 -13.58 -35.61
C ASP A 160 -8.02 -14.37 -36.92
N ASP A 161 -7.09 -15.28 -37.20
CA ASP A 161 -7.21 -16.23 -38.31
C ASP A 161 -8.25 -17.31 -37.99
N CYS A 162 -8.34 -17.72 -36.72
CA CYS A 162 -9.11 -18.88 -36.27
C CYS A 162 -10.55 -18.58 -35.86
N PHE A 163 -10.81 -17.40 -35.29
CA PHE A 163 -12.06 -17.13 -34.57
C PHE A 163 -12.82 -15.90 -35.04
N VAL A 164 -14.13 -15.94 -34.83
CA VAL A 164 -15.06 -14.81 -34.91
C VAL A 164 -15.85 -14.72 -33.60
N SER A 165 -16.30 -13.52 -33.20
CA SER A 165 -17.10 -13.38 -31.98
C SER A 165 -18.54 -13.84 -32.23
N ASN A 166 -19.14 -14.49 -31.25
CA ASN A 166 -20.56 -14.83 -31.19
C ASN A 166 -21.30 -14.08 -30.05
N ALA A 167 -20.67 -13.03 -29.49
CA ALA A 167 -21.30 -12.22 -28.46
C ALA A 167 -22.54 -11.51 -29.04
N ALA A 168 -23.64 -11.49 -28.28
CA ALA A 168 -24.85 -10.78 -28.70
C ALA A 168 -24.56 -9.29 -28.92
N ALA A 169 -25.22 -8.68 -29.92
CA ALA A 169 -25.15 -7.24 -30.14
C ALA A 169 -25.54 -6.49 -28.85
N PRO A 170 -24.80 -5.45 -28.45
CA PRO A 170 -25.07 -4.75 -27.20
C PRO A 170 -26.46 -4.14 -27.20
N ASN A 171 -27.21 -4.35 -26.12
CA ASN A 171 -28.55 -3.81 -25.92
C ASN A 171 -28.47 -2.26 -25.84
N PRO A 172 -29.12 -1.52 -26.76
CA PRO A 172 -29.09 -0.05 -26.75
C PRO A 172 -29.54 0.57 -25.43
N GLU A 173 -30.50 -0.04 -24.72
CA GLU A 173 -30.97 0.47 -23.42
C GLU A 173 -29.93 0.25 -22.30
N GLU A 174 -29.15 -0.82 -22.37
CA GLU A 174 -28.03 -1.02 -21.45
C GLU A 174 -26.89 -0.04 -21.73
N LEU A 175 -26.60 0.25 -23.01
CA LEU A 175 -25.60 1.26 -23.38
C LEU A 175 -25.99 2.67 -22.94
N LYS A 176 -27.28 3.03 -23.04
CA LYS A 176 -27.80 4.32 -22.52
C LYS A 176 -27.65 4.42 -21.01
N LYS A 177 -28.05 3.36 -20.29
CA LYS A 177 -27.91 3.29 -18.83
C LYS A 177 -26.44 3.35 -18.40
N GLU A 178 -25.57 2.68 -19.12
CA GLU A 178 -24.13 2.71 -18.87
C GLU A 178 -23.55 4.10 -19.13
N ALA A 179 -23.94 4.76 -20.23
CA ALA A 179 -23.55 6.14 -20.50
C ALA A 179 -24.01 7.08 -19.39
N GLU A 180 -25.24 6.96 -18.90
CA GLU A 180 -25.75 7.76 -17.78
C GLU A 180 -24.95 7.53 -16.48
N ASN A 181 -24.59 6.28 -16.17
CA ASN A 181 -23.77 5.94 -15.01
C ASN A 181 -22.32 6.47 -15.13
N LEU A 182 -21.74 6.39 -16.32
CA LEU A 182 -20.39 6.87 -16.58
C LEU A 182 -20.32 8.40 -16.56
N ILE A 183 -21.34 9.09 -17.09
CA ILE A 183 -21.49 10.55 -16.97
C ILE A 183 -21.51 10.96 -15.49
N ASP A 184 -22.29 10.26 -14.64
CA ASP A 184 -22.31 10.53 -13.20
C ASP A 184 -20.90 10.42 -12.59
N LYS A 185 -20.22 9.30 -12.83
CA LYS A 185 -18.88 9.04 -12.27
C LYS A 185 -17.85 10.07 -12.73
N ILE A 186 -17.85 10.43 -14.01
CA ILE A 186 -16.87 11.35 -14.59
C ILE A 186 -17.07 12.76 -14.06
N LEU A 187 -18.30 13.24 -14.06
CA LEU A 187 -18.59 14.60 -13.59
C LEU A 187 -18.44 14.71 -12.06
N GLN A 188 -18.81 13.67 -11.30
CA GLN A 188 -18.52 13.60 -9.85
C GLN A 188 -17.02 13.63 -9.56
N LYS A 189 -16.19 12.91 -10.34
CA LYS A 189 -14.72 12.93 -10.22
C LYS A 189 -14.14 14.33 -10.40
N HIS A 190 -14.80 15.16 -11.22
CA HIS A 190 -14.43 16.56 -11.41
C HIS A 190 -15.05 17.52 -10.39
N GLY A 191 -15.79 17.03 -9.40
CA GLY A 191 -16.35 17.83 -8.31
C GLY A 191 -17.66 18.55 -8.65
N LEU A 192 -18.41 18.05 -9.62
CA LEU A 192 -19.75 18.56 -9.92
C LEU A 192 -20.79 17.93 -8.97
N SER A 193 -21.74 18.75 -8.55
CA SER A 193 -22.90 18.38 -7.72
C SER A 193 -23.94 17.62 -8.53
N LYS A 194 -24.86 16.93 -7.84
CA LYS A 194 -25.93 16.17 -8.48
C LYS A 194 -26.75 17.02 -9.47
N ASP A 195 -27.06 18.26 -9.11
CA ASP A 195 -27.86 19.17 -9.95
C ASP A 195 -27.13 19.58 -11.23
N GLU A 196 -25.81 19.80 -11.15
CA GLU A 196 -24.97 20.13 -12.33
C GLU A 196 -24.85 18.94 -13.28
N ILE A 197 -24.76 17.73 -12.72
CA ILE A 197 -24.72 16.48 -13.49
C ILE A 197 -26.06 16.20 -14.16
N ASP A 198 -27.16 16.39 -13.43
CA ASP A 198 -28.51 16.21 -13.98
C ASP A 198 -28.80 17.24 -15.07
N LYS A 199 -28.28 18.46 -14.93
CA LYS A 199 -28.31 19.48 -15.98
C LYS A 199 -27.53 19.04 -17.22
N PHE A 200 -26.29 18.55 -17.06
CA PHE A 200 -25.51 18.03 -18.20
C PHE A 200 -26.23 16.88 -18.92
N LYS A 201 -26.79 15.92 -18.16
CA LYS A 201 -27.58 14.81 -18.71
C LYS A 201 -28.79 15.30 -19.46
N LYS A 202 -29.51 16.28 -18.92
CA LYS A 202 -30.68 16.89 -19.57
C LYS A 202 -30.33 17.61 -20.87
N GLU A 203 -29.22 18.35 -20.88
CA GLU A 203 -28.72 19.05 -22.07
C GLU A 203 -28.26 18.07 -23.16
N HIS A 204 -27.74 16.91 -22.77
CA HIS A 204 -27.27 15.86 -23.69
C HIS A 204 -28.24 14.68 -23.83
N GLN A 205 -29.49 14.80 -23.37
CA GLN A 205 -30.45 13.70 -23.37
C GLN A 205 -30.73 13.18 -24.79
N ASN A 206 -30.72 14.07 -25.78
CA ASN A 206 -30.89 13.70 -27.17
C ASN A 206 -29.71 12.87 -27.70
N ASP A 207 -28.50 13.12 -27.20
CA ASP A 207 -27.30 12.36 -27.57
C ASP A 207 -27.29 11.01 -26.86
N ILE A 208 -27.70 10.96 -25.58
CA ILE A 208 -27.94 9.71 -24.83
C ILE A 208 -28.97 8.85 -25.58
N ASN A 209 -30.11 9.43 -25.96
CA ASN A 209 -31.19 8.70 -26.63
C ASN A 209 -30.78 8.10 -27.99
N LYS A 210 -29.75 8.65 -28.64
CA LYS A 210 -29.22 8.17 -29.93
C LYS A 210 -28.16 7.09 -29.80
N ILE A 211 -27.77 6.70 -28.58
CA ILE A 211 -26.80 5.63 -28.36
C ILE A 211 -27.38 4.30 -28.84
N THR A 212 -26.74 3.73 -29.86
CA THR A 212 -27.12 2.43 -30.43
C THR A 212 -25.95 1.46 -30.50
N LYS A 213 -24.73 1.96 -30.30
CA LYS A 213 -23.48 1.21 -30.36
C LYS A 213 -22.44 1.82 -29.42
N PRO A 214 -21.42 1.06 -29.01
CA PRO A 214 -20.45 1.52 -28.02
C PRO A 214 -19.70 2.80 -28.38
N GLU A 215 -19.46 3.07 -29.67
CA GLU A 215 -18.80 4.30 -30.12
C GLU A 215 -19.61 5.57 -29.83
N ASP A 216 -20.94 5.44 -29.68
CA ASP A 216 -21.79 6.56 -29.30
C ASP A 216 -21.67 6.87 -27.80
N VAL A 217 -21.40 5.86 -26.96
CA VAL A 217 -21.08 6.04 -25.54
C VAL A 217 -19.76 6.79 -25.39
N ASP A 218 -18.71 6.39 -26.10
CA ASP A 218 -17.39 7.05 -26.03
C ASP A 218 -17.48 8.56 -26.35
N LYS A 219 -18.28 8.95 -27.34
CA LYS A 219 -18.49 10.37 -27.68
C LYS A 219 -19.07 11.19 -26.53
N ILE A 220 -20.10 10.67 -25.86
CA ILE A 220 -20.76 11.42 -24.79
C ILE A 220 -19.92 11.44 -23.51
N ILE A 221 -19.15 10.38 -23.26
CA ILE A 221 -18.17 10.32 -22.16
C ILE A 221 -17.03 11.31 -22.39
N LYS A 222 -16.53 11.46 -23.61
CA LYS A 222 -15.56 12.52 -23.96
C LYS A 222 -16.14 13.92 -23.76
N SER A 223 -17.42 14.13 -24.12
CA SER A 223 -18.10 15.41 -23.86
C SER A 223 -18.21 15.68 -22.36
N ALA A 224 -18.60 14.68 -21.56
CA ALA A 224 -18.71 14.78 -20.11
C ALA A 224 -17.37 15.06 -19.45
N ASP A 225 -16.30 14.37 -19.84
CA ASP A 225 -14.97 14.61 -19.27
C ASP A 225 -14.44 16.01 -19.61
N LYS A 226 -14.66 16.48 -20.84
CA LYS A 226 -14.33 17.86 -21.23
C LYS A 226 -15.12 18.87 -20.40
N HIS A 227 -16.42 18.70 -20.29
CA HIS A 227 -17.29 19.57 -19.50
C HIS A 227 -16.89 19.59 -18.02
N GLY A 228 -16.64 18.43 -17.43
CA GLY A 228 -16.19 18.30 -16.05
C GLY A 228 -14.85 19.00 -15.81
N LYS A 229 -13.88 18.86 -16.72
CA LYS A 229 -12.60 19.58 -16.66
C LYS A 229 -12.80 21.10 -16.72
N ASP A 230 -13.68 21.59 -17.58
CA ASP A 230 -13.95 23.02 -17.75
C ASP A 230 -14.67 23.60 -16.53
N GLU A 231 -15.68 22.92 -15.98
CA GLU A 231 -16.38 23.36 -14.77
C GLU A 231 -15.50 23.27 -13.52
N LYS A 232 -14.63 22.25 -13.43
CA LYS A 232 -13.64 22.17 -12.36
C LYS A 232 -12.68 23.35 -12.40
N LYS A 233 -12.17 23.74 -13.57
CA LYS A 233 -11.32 24.92 -13.72
C LYS A 233 -12.02 26.19 -13.24
N LYS A 234 -13.31 26.38 -13.55
CA LYS A 234 -14.11 27.52 -13.07
C LYS A 234 -14.25 27.50 -11.55
N LYS A 235 -14.54 26.35 -10.95
CA LYS A 235 -14.65 26.21 -9.49
C LYS A 235 -13.32 26.42 -8.78
N ASP A 236 -12.23 25.90 -9.33
CA ASP A 236 -10.89 26.11 -8.78
C ASP A 236 -10.48 27.58 -8.86
N ALA A 237 -10.77 28.26 -9.98
CA ALA A 237 -10.62 29.71 -10.12
C ALA A 237 -11.45 30.47 -9.07
N GLN A 238 -12.74 30.16 -8.94
CA GLN A 238 -13.64 30.79 -7.97
C GLN A 238 -13.14 30.59 -6.54
N LYS A 239 -12.71 29.38 -6.20
CA LYS A 239 -12.15 29.05 -4.89
C LYS A 239 -10.84 29.78 -4.61
N GLN A 240 -10.00 29.99 -5.61
CA GLN A 240 -8.79 30.82 -5.46
C GLN A 240 -9.13 32.28 -5.16
N ILE A 241 -10.17 32.82 -5.79
CA ILE A 241 -10.68 34.17 -5.51
C ILE A 241 -11.24 34.24 -4.08
N GLU A 242 -12.12 33.31 -3.70
CA GLU A 242 -12.72 33.26 -2.36
C GLU A 242 -11.67 33.09 -1.26
N ASN A 243 -10.70 32.20 -1.48
CA ASN A 243 -9.59 32.00 -0.54
C ASN A 243 -8.72 33.24 -0.42
N ALA A 244 -8.42 33.94 -1.52
CA ALA A 244 -7.67 35.20 -1.46
C ALA A 244 -8.46 36.28 -0.71
N GLN A 245 -9.76 36.43 -1.00
CA GLN A 245 -10.62 37.39 -0.30
C GLN A 245 -10.80 37.08 1.18
N GLY A 246 -10.83 35.79 1.56
CA GLY A 246 -10.98 35.33 2.95
C GLY A 246 -9.67 35.37 3.75
N ASN A 247 -8.61 34.75 3.24
CA ASN A 247 -7.35 34.56 3.97
C ASN A 247 -6.49 35.84 4.03
N LEU A 248 -6.63 36.76 3.08
CA LEU A 248 -5.88 38.03 3.09
C LEU A 248 -6.51 39.09 4.00
N GLY A 249 -7.66 38.81 4.63
CA GLY A 249 -8.30 39.73 5.57
C GLY A 249 -8.69 41.07 4.93
N LEU A 250 -9.03 41.09 3.64
CA LEU A 250 -9.31 42.31 2.89
C LEU A 250 -10.59 43.00 3.38
N THR A 251 -10.56 44.34 3.42
CA THR A 251 -11.75 45.17 3.64
C THR A 251 -12.75 45.03 2.47
N PRO A 252 -14.04 45.35 2.66
CA PRO A 252 -15.04 45.31 1.59
C PRO A 252 -14.63 46.11 0.34
N GLU A 253 -13.97 47.26 0.53
CA GLU A 253 -13.46 48.11 -0.54
C GLU A 253 -12.31 47.44 -1.31
N GLN A 254 -11.36 46.81 -0.59
CA GLN A 254 -10.25 46.08 -1.20
C GLN A 254 -10.70 44.82 -1.94
N LYS A 255 -11.74 44.13 -1.45
CA LYS A 255 -12.35 43.00 -2.17
C LYS A 255 -12.93 43.45 -3.51
N THR A 256 -13.60 44.60 -3.52
CA THR A 256 -14.15 45.20 -4.74
C THR A 256 -13.04 45.63 -5.72
N GLU A 257 -11.90 46.10 -5.22
CA GLU A 257 -10.72 46.45 -6.04
C GLU A 257 -10.06 45.20 -6.64
N LEU A 258 -9.92 44.13 -5.85
CA LEU A 258 -9.42 42.83 -6.31
C LEU A 258 -10.34 42.24 -7.38
N ASP A 259 -11.66 42.28 -7.17
CA ASP A 259 -12.65 41.79 -8.14
C ASP A 259 -12.58 42.55 -9.47
N LYS A 260 -12.39 43.87 -9.43
CA LYS A 260 -12.15 44.66 -10.65
C LYS A 260 -10.85 44.29 -11.35
N LYS A 261 -9.77 44.04 -10.61
CA LYS A 261 -8.46 43.68 -11.16
C LYS A 261 -8.49 42.29 -11.81
N ILE A 262 -9.21 41.36 -11.19
CA ILE A 262 -9.45 40.01 -11.72
C ILE A 262 -10.35 40.07 -12.98
N GLY A 263 -11.45 40.81 -12.91
CA GLY A 263 -12.38 41.01 -14.01
C GLY A 263 -13.07 39.71 -14.43
N ASN A 264 -13.17 39.46 -15.75
CA ASN A 264 -13.76 38.24 -16.31
C ASN A 264 -12.72 37.13 -16.58
N GLU A 265 -11.54 37.19 -15.93
CA GLU A 265 -10.51 36.16 -16.11
C GLU A 265 -10.99 34.82 -15.51
N THR A 266 -10.79 33.73 -16.24
CA THR A 266 -11.22 32.38 -15.83
C THR A 266 -10.07 31.38 -15.76
N ASP A 267 -8.86 31.79 -16.17
CA ASP A 267 -7.65 30.97 -16.05
C ASP A 267 -7.09 31.05 -14.62
N PRO A 268 -7.04 29.94 -13.87
CA PRO A 268 -6.53 29.92 -12.49
C PRO A 268 -5.11 30.46 -12.35
N GLU A 269 -4.22 30.23 -13.32
CA GLU A 269 -2.83 30.69 -13.20
C GLU A 269 -2.74 32.21 -13.36
N LYS A 270 -3.50 32.79 -14.29
CA LYS A 270 -3.58 34.25 -14.46
C LYS A 270 -4.29 34.93 -13.30
N ILE A 271 -5.30 34.29 -12.72
CA ILE A 271 -5.96 34.76 -11.49
C ILE A 271 -4.95 34.79 -10.34
N ARG A 272 -4.15 33.73 -10.19
CA ARG A 272 -3.09 33.67 -9.17
C ARG A 272 -2.06 34.79 -9.36
N GLU A 273 -1.62 35.05 -10.59
CA GLU A 273 -0.71 36.17 -10.90
C GLU A 273 -1.32 37.51 -10.50
N LYS A 274 -2.58 37.77 -10.88
CA LYS A 274 -3.29 39.02 -10.54
C LYS A 274 -3.50 39.18 -9.03
N ILE A 275 -3.78 38.10 -8.30
CA ILE A 275 -3.89 38.10 -6.84
C ILE A 275 -2.54 38.43 -6.20
N ASN A 276 -1.46 37.83 -6.69
CA ASN A 276 -0.11 38.08 -6.19
C ASN A 276 0.34 39.53 -6.44
N GLU A 277 0.03 40.07 -7.62
CA GLU A 277 0.27 41.49 -7.93
C GLU A 277 -0.56 42.41 -7.05
N PHE A 278 -1.85 42.10 -6.83
CA PHE A 278 -2.70 42.87 -5.91
C PHE A 278 -2.15 42.86 -4.48
N GLN A 279 -1.69 41.71 -3.99
CA GLN A 279 -1.10 41.60 -2.67
C GLN A 279 0.17 42.44 -2.55
N LYS A 280 1.03 42.38 -3.57
CA LYS A 280 2.24 43.20 -3.65
C LYS A 280 1.91 44.70 -3.59
N ASP A 281 0.88 45.14 -4.30
CA ASP A 281 0.42 46.54 -4.26
C ASP A 281 -0.13 46.93 -2.88
N GLN A 282 -0.87 46.04 -2.22
CA GLN A 282 -1.39 46.29 -0.86
C GLN A 282 -0.29 46.33 0.20
N ASP A 283 0.72 45.45 0.10
CA ASP A 283 1.86 45.45 1.01
C ASP A 283 2.71 46.71 0.82
N GLN A 284 2.85 47.19 -0.41
CA GLN A 284 3.53 48.44 -0.71
C GLN A 284 2.77 49.66 -0.17
N LYS A 285 1.43 49.70 -0.29
CA LYS A 285 0.58 50.73 0.33
C LYS A 285 0.68 50.70 1.87
N LYS A 286 0.66 49.52 2.49
CA LYS A 286 0.83 49.36 3.95
C LYS A 286 2.21 49.81 4.42
N GLN A 287 3.25 49.55 3.64
CA GLN A 287 4.61 50.03 3.92
C GLN A 287 4.68 51.56 3.88
N GLU A 288 4.03 52.20 2.89
CA GLU A 288 3.96 53.66 2.80
C GLU A 288 3.13 54.29 3.93
N GLU A 289 2.05 53.63 4.36
CA GLU A 289 1.18 54.07 5.45
C GLU A 289 1.85 53.89 6.83
N HIS A 290 2.56 52.78 7.03
CA HIS A 290 3.42 52.54 8.20
C HIS A 290 4.56 53.55 8.26
N ASN A 291 5.21 53.88 7.13
CA ASN A 291 6.24 54.92 7.08
C ASN A 291 5.67 56.30 7.45
N LYS A 292 4.42 56.61 7.08
CA LYS A 292 3.71 57.84 7.50
C LYS A 292 3.34 57.85 8.98
N GLN A 293 2.88 56.73 9.52
CA GLN A 293 2.54 56.58 10.95
C GLN A 293 3.79 56.62 11.82
N GLN A 294 4.90 56.04 11.38
CA GLN A 294 6.22 56.17 12.01
C GLN A 294 6.67 57.63 12.01
N GLN A 295 6.46 58.38 10.92
CA GLN A 295 6.76 59.82 10.86
C GLN A 295 5.93 60.67 11.84
N GLN A 296 4.69 60.26 12.15
CA GLN A 296 3.84 60.90 13.17
C GLN A 296 4.20 60.47 14.59
N ALA A 297 4.57 59.21 14.81
CA ALA A 297 5.06 58.71 16.09
C ALA A 297 6.42 59.33 16.46
N ASP A 298 7.29 59.54 15.48
CA ASP A 298 8.58 60.22 15.64
C ASP A 298 8.37 61.70 16.01
N GLN A 299 7.36 62.40 15.48
CA GLN A 299 7.00 63.77 15.90
C GLN A 299 6.44 63.84 17.33
N GLN A 300 5.76 62.78 17.79
CA GLN A 300 5.21 62.70 19.15
C GLN A 300 6.30 62.33 20.17
N ALA A 301 7.27 61.48 19.77
CA ALA A 301 8.47 61.17 20.54
C ALA A 301 9.45 62.37 20.62
N GLU A 302 9.49 63.25 19.62
CA GLU A 302 10.27 64.49 19.63
C GLU A 302 9.75 65.50 20.69
N GLN A 303 8.44 65.52 20.96
CA GLN A 303 7.86 66.32 22.05
C GLN A 303 8.15 65.76 23.44
N GLU A 304 8.26 64.44 23.58
CA GLU A 304 8.68 63.78 24.83
C GLU A 304 10.19 63.88 25.07
N LYS A 305 11.01 63.91 24.01
CA LYS A 305 12.46 64.15 24.09
C LYS A 305 12.83 65.56 24.52
N GLN A 306 12.04 66.59 24.20
CA GLN A 306 12.30 67.96 24.67
C GLN A 306 12.19 68.13 26.20
N GLN A 307 11.61 67.17 26.94
CA GLN A 307 11.60 67.18 28.41
C GLN A 307 12.76 66.41 29.06
N GLN A 308 13.49 65.57 28.33
CA GLN A 308 14.67 64.86 28.86
C GLN A 308 15.99 65.42 28.30
N GLN A 309 15.94 66.26 27.26
CA GLN A 309 17.05 67.04 26.72
C GLN A 309 17.23 68.40 27.44
N GLN A 310 17.10 68.38 28.77
CA GLN A 310 17.63 69.41 29.67
C GLN A 310 18.67 68.87 30.66
N LYS A 311 19.08 67.60 30.53
CA LYS A 311 20.03 67.01 31.49
C LYS A 311 21.43 66.68 31.01
N ASP A 312 21.73 66.41 29.74
CA ASP A 312 23.12 66.02 29.40
C ASP A 312 23.61 66.51 28.03
N ASP A 313 23.28 67.75 27.65
CA ASP A 313 24.02 68.49 26.61
C ASP A 313 25.26 69.17 27.23
N ALA A 314 26.41 68.49 27.17
CA ALA A 314 27.76 69.06 27.00
C ALA A 314 28.76 67.88 27.11
N LYS A 315 29.51 67.45 26.11
CA LYS A 315 30.04 68.14 24.94
C LYS A 315 30.83 67.08 24.15
N VAL A 316 30.33 66.65 23.00
CA VAL A 316 31.16 66.05 21.94
C VAL A 316 30.95 66.88 20.68
N ASP A 317 31.51 68.08 20.73
CA ASP A 317 32.11 68.74 19.59
C ASP A 317 33.59 68.30 19.69
N THR A 318 34.12 67.40 18.87
CA THR A 318 34.63 67.74 17.55
C THR A 318 35.11 66.44 16.87
N ASP A 319 34.20 65.57 16.43
CA ASP A 319 34.54 64.51 15.47
C ASP A 319 34.03 64.93 14.10
N ILE A 320 34.69 65.93 13.52
CA ILE A 320 34.62 66.20 12.09
C ILE A 320 36.05 66.44 11.61
N GLN A 321 36.41 65.71 10.56
CA GLN A 321 37.65 65.77 9.78
C GLN A 321 38.84 65.11 10.49
N THR A 322 39.23 63.90 10.11
CA THR A 322 39.77 63.61 8.77
C THR A 322 39.76 62.09 8.62
N GLN A 323 38.82 61.50 7.90
CA GLN A 323 38.87 61.38 6.44
C GLN A 323 39.93 60.38 5.98
N ASN A 324 39.41 59.24 5.50
CA ASN A 324 39.87 58.48 4.35
C ASN A 324 41.23 57.79 4.41
N GLN A 325 41.17 56.46 4.41
CA GLN A 325 41.63 55.56 3.33
C GLN A 325 41.48 54.13 3.87
N GLN A 326 40.35 53.47 3.65
CA GLN A 326 40.11 52.60 2.51
C GLN A 326 41.39 51.96 1.92
N GLU A 327 41.35 50.64 1.84
CA GLU A 327 42.20 49.76 1.02
C GLU A 327 43.56 49.41 1.60
N GLN A 328 43.60 48.33 2.40
CA GLN A 328 44.23 47.06 1.99
C GLN A 328 44.19 46.04 3.13
N GLN A 329 43.56 44.88 2.88
CA GLN A 329 44.01 43.51 3.23
C GLN A 329 42.83 42.58 3.50
N ASP A 330 42.11 42.24 2.44
CA ASP A 330 41.35 40.98 2.34
C ASP A 330 42.29 39.87 1.86
N ALA A 331 42.62 38.90 2.72
CA ALA A 331 42.98 37.52 2.37
C ALA A 331 43.30 36.71 3.64
N GLY A 332 42.46 35.76 4.05
CA GLY A 332 42.84 34.87 5.16
C GLY A 332 41.86 33.81 5.65
N LYS A 333 40.64 33.69 5.11
CA LYS A 333 39.64 32.74 5.65
C LYS A 333 39.10 31.73 4.62
N ALA A 334 39.98 31.18 3.79
CA ALA A 334 39.69 30.02 2.92
C ALA A 334 40.50 28.75 3.27
N GLU A 335 41.43 28.82 4.23
CA GLU A 335 42.38 27.74 4.53
C GLU A 335 41.87 26.74 5.61
N GLU A 336 40.99 27.18 6.51
CA GLU A 336 40.62 26.42 7.73
C GLU A 336 39.51 25.37 7.48
N ALA A 337 38.63 25.61 6.50
CA ALA A 337 37.61 24.66 6.07
C ALA A 337 38.18 23.48 5.26
N LYS A 338 39.33 23.67 4.58
CA LYS A 338 40.02 22.61 3.81
C LYS A 338 40.64 21.54 4.73
N LYS A 339 41.21 21.93 5.87
CA LYS A 339 41.90 21.00 6.79
C LYS A 339 40.94 20.06 7.54
N LYS A 340 39.72 20.50 7.85
CA LYS A 340 38.72 19.67 8.54
C LYS A 340 38.05 18.65 7.60
N ALA A 341 37.87 18.99 6.33
CA ALA A 341 37.33 18.08 5.32
C ALA A 341 38.33 16.97 4.93
N GLU A 342 39.63 17.28 4.88
CA GLU A 342 40.66 16.30 4.54
C GLU A 342 40.85 15.23 5.62
N LEU A 343 40.75 15.60 6.91
CA LEU A 343 40.88 14.65 8.02
C LEU A 343 39.75 13.60 8.05
N GLU A 344 38.50 14.01 7.79
CA GLU A 344 37.37 13.08 7.75
C GLU A 344 37.45 12.12 6.55
N LYS A 345 38.01 12.58 5.42
CA LYS A 345 38.29 11.72 4.27
C LYS A 345 39.34 10.66 4.58
N GLN A 346 40.39 11.03 5.32
CA GLN A 346 41.44 10.11 5.76
C GLN A 346 40.91 9.05 6.76
N LYS A 347 39.99 9.42 7.67
CA LYS A 347 39.34 8.47 8.59
C LYS A 347 38.52 7.42 7.85
N GLN A 348 37.71 7.85 6.89
CA GLN A 348 36.84 6.94 6.16
C GLN A 348 37.64 5.95 5.31
N ALA A 349 38.70 6.41 4.63
CA ALA A 349 39.61 5.55 3.88
C ALA A 349 40.28 4.49 4.78
N ALA A 350 40.68 4.85 6.01
CA ALA A 350 41.30 3.92 6.94
C ALA A 350 40.32 2.88 7.52
N ILE A 351 39.05 3.25 7.72
CA ILE A 351 37.98 2.31 8.12
C ILE A 351 37.75 1.27 7.02
N ASP A 352 37.71 1.71 5.76
CA ASP A 352 37.46 0.81 4.63
C ASP A 352 38.64 -0.15 4.41
N GLU A 353 39.87 0.31 4.62
CA GLU A 353 41.06 -0.56 4.63
C GLU A 353 40.99 -1.63 5.73
N ILE A 354 40.60 -1.32 6.97
CA ILE A 354 40.51 -2.34 8.05
C ILE A 354 39.37 -3.33 7.79
N ARG A 355 38.25 -2.85 7.24
CA ARG A 355 37.07 -3.69 6.99
C ARG A 355 37.35 -4.70 5.87
N ASN A 356 37.93 -4.22 4.77
CA ASN A 356 37.95 -4.91 3.47
C ASN A 356 39.36 -5.13 2.89
N GLY A 357 40.41 -4.54 3.46
CA GLY A 357 41.78 -4.60 2.96
C GLY A 357 42.43 -5.98 3.17
N LYS A 358 43.19 -6.44 2.15
CA LYS A 358 43.85 -7.75 2.17
C LYS A 358 44.85 -7.91 3.33
N ASP A 359 45.46 -6.81 3.76
CA ASP A 359 46.43 -6.78 4.86
C ASP A 359 45.79 -7.03 6.24
N TYR A 360 44.45 -7.00 6.33
CA TYR A 360 43.69 -7.13 7.58
C TYR A 360 42.77 -8.36 7.60
N LYS A 361 42.94 -9.28 6.63
CA LYS A 361 42.06 -10.45 6.42
C LYS A 361 42.01 -11.44 7.59
N ASN A 362 43.02 -11.45 8.47
CA ASN A 362 43.10 -12.34 9.63
C ASN A 362 42.70 -11.68 10.95
N LEU A 363 42.15 -10.46 10.92
CA LEU A 363 41.46 -9.90 12.08
C LEU A 363 40.11 -10.58 12.25
N THR A 364 39.77 -10.94 13.48
CA THR A 364 38.43 -11.45 13.79
C THR A 364 37.37 -10.34 13.61
N PRO A 365 36.09 -10.69 13.47
CA PRO A 365 35.02 -9.69 13.40
C PRO A 365 35.02 -8.70 14.58
N ASP A 366 35.33 -9.18 15.80
CA ASP A 366 35.44 -8.35 16.99
C ASP A 366 36.68 -7.44 16.99
N ASP A 367 37.84 -7.94 16.53
CA ASP A 367 39.04 -7.10 16.35
C ASP A 367 38.76 -5.95 15.36
N LYS A 368 38.10 -6.25 14.23
CA LYS A 368 37.74 -5.23 13.22
C LYS A 368 36.83 -4.15 13.81
N LYS A 369 35.83 -4.54 14.61
CA LYS A 369 34.92 -3.61 15.27
C LYS A 369 35.68 -2.65 16.20
N GLN A 370 36.55 -3.18 17.05
CA GLN A 370 37.30 -2.36 18.01
C GLN A 370 38.28 -1.38 17.35
N PHE A 371 38.94 -1.77 16.25
CA PHE A 371 39.84 -0.85 15.54
C PHE A 371 39.10 0.23 14.74
N ILE A 372 37.91 -0.08 14.19
CA ILE A 372 37.07 0.91 13.49
C ILE A 372 36.57 2.00 14.45
N GLU A 373 36.11 1.62 15.65
CA GLU A 373 35.67 2.58 16.67
C GLU A 373 36.81 3.53 17.10
N LYS A 374 38.03 3.01 17.21
CA LYS A 374 39.22 3.82 17.53
C LYS A 374 39.59 4.80 16.40
N ILE A 375 39.45 4.42 15.13
CA ILE A 375 39.74 5.32 13.99
C ILE A 375 38.74 6.48 13.92
N GLN A 376 37.47 6.24 14.24
CA GLN A 376 36.45 7.29 14.25
C GLN A 376 36.75 8.39 15.28
N GLN A 377 37.42 8.03 16.38
CA GLN A 377 37.78 8.94 17.49
C GLN A 377 39.11 9.68 17.29
N ALA A 378 39.86 9.43 16.21
CA ALA A 378 41.16 10.06 15.97
C ALA A 378 41.04 11.58 15.71
N THR A 379 41.94 12.37 16.28
CA THR A 379 41.94 13.85 16.19
C THR A 379 42.84 14.42 15.10
N ASP A 380 43.72 13.60 14.53
CA ASP A 380 44.68 13.97 13.49
C ASP A 380 45.16 12.72 12.73
N GLU A 381 45.92 12.95 11.65
CA GLU A 381 46.43 11.91 10.76
C GLU A 381 47.42 10.95 11.47
N ASN A 382 48.21 11.45 12.43
CA ASN A 382 49.18 10.62 13.15
C ASN A 382 48.46 9.57 14.01
N ALA A 383 47.38 9.95 14.68
CA ALA A 383 46.56 9.02 15.46
C ALA A 383 45.96 7.90 14.60
N ILE A 384 45.48 8.22 13.39
CA ILE A 384 44.95 7.22 12.44
C ILE A 384 46.05 6.22 12.05
N ASN A 385 47.25 6.71 11.74
CA ASN A 385 48.37 5.87 11.34
C ASN A 385 48.86 4.94 12.47
N THR A 386 48.88 5.41 13.71
CA THR A 386 49.20 4.57 14.88
C THR A 386 48.20 3.42 15.04
N ILE A 387 46.90 3.69 14.89
CA ILE A 387 45.87 2.65 15.03
C ILE A 387 45.99 1.59 13.92
N LYS A 388 46.27 2.01 12.67
CA LYS A 388 46.50 1.08 11.54
C LYS A 388 47.69 0.16 11.77
N ASN A 389 48.76 0.65 12.40
CA ASN A 389 49.94 -0.16 12.72
C ASN A 389 49.64 -1.19 13.82
N ASN A 390 48.93 -0.80 14.88
CA ASN A 390 48.48 -1.72 15.92
C ASN A 390 47.56 -2.83 15.37
N ALA A 391 46.70 -2.48 14.41
CA ALA A 391 45.87 -3.46 13.72
C ALA A 391 46.71 -4.45 12.89
N LYS A 392 47.77 -3.99 12.22
CA LYS A 392 48.70 -4.87 11.48
C LYS A 392 49.49 -5.78 12.42
N GLU A 393 49.92 -5.30 13.59
CA GLU A 393 50.56 -6.14 14.60
C GLU A 393 49.60 -7.22 15.12
N LYS A 394 48.32 -6.90 15.30
CA LYS A 394 47.28 -7.86 15.69
C LYS A 394 47.00 -8.90 14.59
N VAL A 395 47.07 -8.51 13.31
CA VAL A 395 47.03 -9.46 12.18
C VAL A 395 48.19 -10.44 12.27
N THR A 396 49.41 -9.95 12.55
CA THR A 396 50.58 -10.81 12.73
C THR A 396 50.43 -11.72 13.96
N GLN A 397 49.82 -11.26 15.05
CA GLN A 397 49.50 -12.11 16.21
C GLN A 397 48.46 -13.19 15.87
N ASN A 398 47.39 -12.85 15.14
CA ASN A 398 46.35 -13.80 14.74
C ASN A 398 46.85 -14.80 13.68
N GLN A 399 47.74 -14.36 12.78
CA GLN A 399 48.44 -15.22 11.82
C GLN A 399 49.45 -16.12 12.53
N ASN A 400 50.20 -15.62 13.51
CA ASN A 400 51.10 -16.43 14.33
C ASN A 400 50.34 -17.44 15.21
N ALA A 401 49.12 -17.11 15.65
CA ALA A 401 48.22 -18.05 16.34
C ALA A 401 47.63 -19.12 15.40
N ALA A 402 47.42 -18.79 14.12
CA ALA A 402 47.02 -19.73 13.08
C ALA A 402 48.20 -20.63 12.62
N ASP A 403 49.43 -20.11 12.63
CA ASP A 403 50.63 -20.80 12.14
C ASP A 403 51.39 -21.61 13.24
N SER A 404 51.08 -21.44 14.53
CA SER A 404 51.88 -22.01 15.64
C SER A 404 51.22 -23.12 16.48
N SER A 405 50.10 -23.73 16.09
CA SER A 405 49.65 -24.95 16.79
C SER A 405 48.77 -25.87 15.95
N ASN A 406 49.41 -26.89 15.38
CA ASN A 406 48.79 -28.11 14.87
C ASN A 406 48.21 -29.00 16.00
N ASN A 407 47.50 -28.43 17.00
CA ASN A 407 46.66 -29.18 17.96
C ASN A 407 45.73 -28.31 18.84
N ASP A 408 46.08 -27.06 19.22
CA ASP A 408 45.27 -26.29 20.19
C ASP A 408 43.95 -25.76 19.61
N GLY A 409 43.93 -25.34 18.34
CA GLY A 409 42.70 -24.93 17.64
C GLY A 409 41.71 -26.08 17.42
N LEU A 410 42.21 -27.28 17.10
CA LEU A 410 41.38 -28.49 16.97
C LEU A 410 40.81 -28.92 18.33
N ASN A 411 41.61 -28.87 19.41
CA ASN A 411 41.15 -29.19 20.76
C ASN A 411 40.07 -28.22 21.25
N ALA A 412 40.21 -26.92 20.98
CA ALA A 412 39.19 -25.92 21.28
C ALA A 412 37.89 -26.18 20.50
N ALA A 413 37.99 -26.44 19.19
CA ALA A 413 36.82 -26.77 18.36
C ALA A 413 36.13 -28.06 18.81
N LYS A 414 36.89 -29.10 19.17
CA LYS A 414 36.37 -30.34 19.76
C LYS A 414 35.63 -30.06 21.07
N GLN A 415 36.20 -29.23 21.95
CA GLN A 415 35.54 -28.90 23.23
C GLN A 415 34.24 -28.12 23.00
N THR A 416 34.24 -27.11 22.14
CA THR A 416 33.02 -26.36 21.78
C THR A 416 31.95 -27.26 21.16
N ALA A 417 32.32 -28.17 20.26
CA ALA A 417 31.39 -29.12 19.66
C ALA A 417 30.82 -30.08 20.72
N LYS A 418 31.64 -30.61 21.63
CA LYS A 418 31.18 -31.45 22.75
C LYS A 418 30.23 -30.72 23.69
N ASP A 419 30.52 -29.46 24.00
CA ASP A 419 29.66 -28.61 24.84
C ASP A 419 28.32 -28.34 24.15
N THR A 420 28.33 -28.12 22.84
CA THR A 420 27.12 -27.92 22.01
C THR A 420 26.27 -29.19 21.99
N ILE A 421 26.88 -30.36 21.72
CA ILE A 421 26.21 -31.67 21.76
C ILE A 421 25.62 -31.96 23.14
N GLY A 422 26.32 -31.57 24.22
CA GLY A 422 25.82 -31.71 25.58
C GLY A 422 24.51 -30.96 25.83
N LYS A 423 24.34 -29.80 25.17
CA LYS A 423 23.17 -28.91 25.28
C LYS A 423 21.97 -29.32 24.41
N LEU A 424 22.15 -30.21 23.44
CA LEU A 424 21.05 -30.72 22.61
C LEU A 424 19.96 -31.36 23.48
N THR A 425 18.69 -31.18 23.20
CA THR A 425 17.61 -31.48 24.16
C THR A 425 16.82 -32.74 23.87
N ASN A 426 16.91 -33.27 22.66
CA ASN A 426 16.07 -34.35 22.15
C ASN A 426 16.84 -35.67 21.95
N LEU A 427 18.18 -35.62 21.90
CA LEU A 427 19.04 -36.80 21.94
C LEU A 427 19.14 -37.44 23.34
N THR A 428 19.24 -38.77 23.38
CA THR A 428 19.51 -39.50 24.63
C THR A 428 20.94 -39.30 25.12
N SER A 429 21.18 -39.56 26.41
CA SER A 429 22.53 -39.47 27.01
C SER A 429 23.54 -40.35 26.28
N GLU A 430 23.14 -41.54 25.83
CA GLU A 430 23.99 -42.48 25.09
C GLU A 430 24.34 -41.94 23.71
N GLN A 431 23.38 -41.34 23.00
CA GLN A 431 23.61 -40.73 21.68
C GLN A 431 24.55 -39.52 21.78
N LYS A 432 24.37 -38.67 22.80
CA LYS A 432 25.27 -37.54 23.06
C LYS A 432 26.68 -38.02 23.35
N GLN A 433 26.84 -39.02 24.22
CA GLN A 433 28.15 -39.59 24.53
C GLN A 433 28.82 -40.20 23.30
N LYS A 434 28.06 -40.89 22.44
CA LYS A 434 28.55 -41.42 21.17
C LYS A 434 29.13 -40.30 20.30
N TYR A 435 28.38 -39.23 20.05
CA TYR A 435 28.87 -38.12 19.23
C TYR A 435 30.03 -37.37 19.87
N GLN A 436 30.03 -37.19 21.19
CA GLN A 436 31.16 -36.60 21.91
C GLN A 436 32.44 -37.45 21.77
N GLY A 437 32.33 -38.78 21.81
CA GLY A 437 33.46 -39.69 21.55
C GLY A 437 33.94 -39.68 20.09
N GLU A 438 33.02 -39.52 19.12
CA GLU A 438 33.37 -39.31 17.72
C GLU A 438 34.13 -37.97 17.53
N ILE A 439 33.71 -36.90 18.22
CA ILE A 439 34.41 -35.61 18.23
C ILE A 439 35.81 -35.74 18.82
N ASP A 440 35.98 -36.47 19.93
CA ASP A 440 37.31 -36.72 20.50
C ASP A 440 38.25 -37.41 19.49
N SER A 441 37.69 -38.26 18.63
CA SER A 441 38.40 -39.02 17.59
C SER A 441 38.64 -38.26 16.28
N ALA A 442 38.04 -37.06 16.10
CA ALA A 442 38.17 -36.27 14.88
C ALA A 442 39.62 -35.79 14.65
N LYS A 443 40.10 -35.82 13.40
CA LYS A 443 41.51 -35.53 13.07
C LYS A 443 41.74 -34.11 12.54
N ASP A 444 40.67 -33.41 12.20
CA ASP A 444 40.65 -32.08 11.59
C ASP A 444 39.32 -31.37 11.90
N LEU A 445 39.25 -30.08 11.56
CA LEU A 445 38.09 -29.24 11.84
C LEU A 445 36.87 -29.60 10.98
N ASP A 446 37.08 -30.05 9.75
CA ASP A 446 36.00 -30.45 8.84
C ASP A 446 35.26 -31.66 9.41
N LYS A 447 35.99 -32.63 9.95
CA LYS A 447 35.38 -33.79 10.62
C LYS A 447 34.65 -33.41 11.91
N VAL A 448 35.16 -32.45 12.67
CA VAL A 448 34.46 -31.90 13.85
C VAL A 448 33.12 -31.26 13.43
N ALA A 449 33.13 -30.45 12.36
CA ALA A 449 31.93 -29.81 11.84
C ALA A 449 30.91 -30.83 11.28
N GLU A 450 31.38 -31.84 10.55
CA GLU A 450 30.52 -32.92 10.01
C GLU A 450 29.81 -33.69 11.14
N ILE A 451 30.53 -34.06 12.20
CA ILE A 451 29.96 -34.79 13.35
C ILE A 451 28.97 -33.90 14.12
N LEU A 452 29.28 -32.62 14.30
CA LEU A 452 28.37 -31.67 14.97
C LEU A 452 27.07 -31.50 14.16
N ASN A 453 27.17 -31.25 12.86
CA ASN A 453 26.00 -31.12 11.98
C ASN A 453 25.13 -32.38 12.01
N LYS A 454 25.75 -33.56 12.05
CA LYS A 454 25.04 -34.84 12.18
C LYS A 454 24.32 -34.96 13.52
N ALA A 455 24.96 -34.57 14.62
CA ALA A 455 24.34 -34.58 15.95
C ALA A 455 23.15 -33.61 16.03
N GLU A 456 23.28 -32.41 15.45
CA GLU A 456 22.21 -31.41 15.39
C GLU A 456 21.03 -31.86 14.51
N SER A 457 21.31 -32.49 13.36
CA SER A 457 20.29 -33.07 12.47
C SER A 457 19.51 -34.20 13.16
N GLU A 458 20.21 -35.10 13.87
CA GLU A 458 19.55 -36.17 14.63
C GLU A 458 18.73 -35.66 15.83
N ASP A 459 19.19 -34.58 16.49
CA ASP A 459 18.38 -33.91 17.53
C ASP A 459 17.11 -33.31 16.93
N ALA A 460 17.20 -32.66 15.77
CA ALA A 460 16.06 -32.12 15.05
C ALA A 460 15.09 -33.22 14.58
N LYS A 461 15.59 -34.35 14.08
CA LYS A 461 14.75 -35.54 13.76
C LYS A 461 14.03 -36.05 15.00
N ALA A 462 14.73 -36.19 16.12
CA ALA A 462 14.12 -36.64 17.38
C ALA A 462 13.01 -35.68 17.85
N ALA A 463 13.24 -34.36 17.73
CA ALA A 463 12.23 -33.34 18.01
C ALA A 463 11.01 -33.45 17.07
N ALA A 464 11.24 -33.61 15.76
CA ALA A 464 10.17 -33.76 14.76
C ALA A 464 9.34 -35.03 14.99
N LYS A 465 9.99 -36.17 15.26
CA LYS A 465 9.31 -37.43 15.60
C LYS A 465 8.45 -37.30 16.85
N LYS A 466 8.93 -36.59 17.87
CA LYS A 466 8.15 -36.31 19.09
C LYS A 466 6.89 -35.50 18.75
N LYS A 467 7.02 -34.45 17.93
CA LYS A 467 5.87 -33.66 17.47
C LYS A 467 4.88 -34.50 16.65
N ILE A 468 5.36 -35.34 15.74
CA ILE A 468 4.51 -36.26 14.95
C ILE A 468 3.78 -37.25 15.88
N ALA A 469 4.45 -37.78 16.90
CA ALA A 469 3.83 -38.65 17.90
C ALA A 469 2.75 -37.91 18.72
N ASP A 470 3.00 -36.65 19.08
CA ASP A 470 2.00 -35.81 19.76
C ASP A 470 0.78 -35.55 18.86
N LEU A 471 0.99 -35.22 17.58
CA LEU A 471 -0.07 -35.07 16.57
C LEU A 471 -0.89 -36.37 16.43
N GLN A 472 -0.23 -37.52 16.34
CA GLN A 472 -0.91 -38.83 16.28
C GLN A 472 -1.74 -39.09 17.55
N LYS A 473 -1.17 -38.84 18.73
CA LYS A 473 -1.82 -39.06 20.02
C LYS A 473 -3.06 -38.17 20.21
N ASN A 474 -3.00 -36.95 19.70
CA ASN A 474 -4.14 -36.03 19.69
C ASN A 474 -5.21 -36.41 18.65
N GLY A 475 -4.93 -37.42 17.81
CA GLY A 475 -5.78 -37.82 16.72
C GLY A 475 -5.73 -36.87 15.54
N ASP A 476 -4.72 -36.01 15.44
CA ASP A 476 -4.52 -35.10 14.30
C ASP A 476 -3.99 -35.84 13.06
N LEU A 477 -3.19 -36.89 13.29
CA LEU A 477 -2.69 -37.82 12.27
C LEU A 477 -3.22 -39.23 12.52
N THR A 478 -3.46 -39.97 11.44
CA THR A 478 -3.66 -41.42 11.50
C THR A 478 -2.33 -42.14 11.77
N GLN A 479 -2.40 -43.41 12.15
CA GLN A 479 -1.21 -44.23 12.35
C GLN A 479 -0.38 -44.33 11.07
N ASP A 480 -1.01 -44.60 9.92
CA ASP A 480 -0.32 -44.73 8.63
C ASP A 480 0.36 -43.43 8.19
N GLU A 481 -0.27 -42.27 8.42
CA GLU A 481 0.33 -40.96 8.13
C GLU A 481 1.55 -40.70 9.01
N ALA A 482 1.45 -40.95 10.32
CA ALA A 482 2.56 -40.78 11.26
C ALA A 482 3.73 -41.71 10.92
N GLU A 483 3.46 -42.97 10.58
CA GLU A 483 4.47 -43.92 10.12
C GLU A 483 5.13 -43.47 8.80
N GLY A 484 4.34 -42.92 7.87
CA GLY A 484 4.83 -42.35 6.61
C GLY A 484 5.81 -41.19 6.81
N PHE A 485 5.47 -40.23 7.69
CA PHE A 485 6.36 -39.11 8.00
C PHE A 485 7.62 -39.57 8.75
N ASN A 486 7.49 -40.50 9.71
CA ASN A 486 8.64 -41.06 10.42
C ASN A 486 9.60 -41.78 9.47
N LYS A 487 9.08 -42.53 8.50
CA LYS A 487 9.89 -43.20 7.48
C LYS A 487 10.67 -42.20 6.61
N ARG A 488 10.08 -41.07 6.26
CA ARG A 488 10.76 -39.98 5.52
C ARG A 488 11.83 -39.30 6.36
N LEU A 489 11.61 -39.12 7.67
CA LEU A 489 12.63 -38.59 8.60
C LEU A 489 13.82 -39.55 8.76
N ASP A 490 13.56 -40.86 8.72
CA ASP A 490 14.57 -41.91 8.81
C ASP A 490 15.29 -42.21 7.49
N ASP A 491 14.86 -41.61 6.38
CA ASP A 491 15.52 -41.79 5.10
C ASP A 491 16.94 -41.20 5.13
N SER A 492 17.90 -41.93 4.56
CA SER A 492 19.30 -41.49 4.49
C SER A 492 19.52 -40.24 3.66
N SER A 493 18.55 -39.88 2.78
CA SER A 493 18.55 -38.64 2.01
C SER A 493 18.06 -37.42 2.80
N THR A 494 17.46 -37.62 3.98
CA THR A 494 17.03 -36.54 4.87
C THR A 494 18.17 -36.23 5.85
N ASP A 495 19.14 -35.43 5.41
CA ASP A 495 20.32 -35.08 6.22
C ASP A 495 20.38 -33.59 6.60
N SER A 496 19.58 -32.73 5.96
CA SER A 496 19.49 -31.30 6.26
C SER A 496 18.35 -30.94 7.22
N ILE A 497 18.54 -29.86 8.01
CA ILE A 497 17.51 -29.31 8.88
C ILE A 497 16.30 -28.80 8.06
N GLN A 498 16.52 -28.35 6.82
CA GLN A 498 15.46 -27.85 5.94
C GLN A 498 14.51 -28.98 5.49
N ASP A 499 15.04 -30.16 5.19
CA ASP A 499 14.23 -31.32 4.81
C ASP A 499 13.39 -31.82 5.99
N ILE A 500 13.98 -31.85 7.19
CA ILE A 500 13.30 -32.22 8.44
C ILE A 500 12.16 -31.23 8.74
N ASP A 501 12.43 -29.93 8.59
CA ASP A 501 11.42 -28.89 8.82
C ASP A 501 10.29 -28.98 7.77
N SER A 502 10.61 -29.22 6.50
CA SER A 502 9.61 -29.41 5.44
C SER A 502 8.69 -30.60 5.73
N ILE A 503 9.26 -31.75 6.13
CA ILE A 503 8.48 -32.94 6.50
C ILE A 503 7.57 -32.65 7.71
N LEU A 504 8.07 -31.92 8.71
CA LEU A 504 7.29 -31.55 9.88
C LEU A 504 6.16 -30.58 9.52
N GLN A 505 6.42 -29.58 8.68
CA GLN A 505 5.41 -28.64 8.21
C GLN A 505 4.30 -29.33 7.40
N GLU A 506 4.63 -30.34 6.59
CA GLU A 506 3.65 -31.19 5.91
C GLU A 506 2.77 -31.97 6.91
N ALA A 507 3.36 -32.51 7.98
CA ALA A 507 2.62 -33.20 9.04
C ALA A 507 1.66 -32.25 9.77
N GLU A 508 2.07 -31.01 10.05
CA GLU A 508 1.20 -29.96 10.61
C GLU A 508 0.11 -29.50 9.63
N LEU A 509 0.40 -29.52 8.32
CA LEU A 509 -0.58 -29.20 7.29
C LEU A 509 -1.69 -30.26 7.21
N ALA A 510 -1.36 -31.54 7.40
CA ALA A 510 -2.35 -32.62 7.43
C ALA A 510 -3.40 -32.41 8.54
N LYS A 511 -2.96 -31.97 9.74
CA LYS A 511 -3.85 -31.53 10.82
C LYS A 511 -4.79 -30.42 10.34
N THR A 512 -4.24 -29.39 9.69
CA THR A 512 -5.03 -28.24 9.21
C THR A 512 -6.13 -28.67 8.23
N ARG A 513 -5.83 -29.61 7.33
CA ARG A 513 -6.82 -30.18 6.40
C ARG A 513 -7.89 -31.00 7.12
N LYS A 514 -7.50 -31.78 8.14
CA LYS A 514 -8.42 -32.57 8.95
C LYS A 514 -9.41 -31.70 9.73
N ASP A 515 -8.90 -30.64 10.36
CA ASP A 515 -9.72 -29.67 11.10
C ASP A 515 -10.72 -28.99 10.16
N ALA A 516 -10.27 -28.57 8.98
CA ALA A 516 -11.13 -27.97 7.95
C ALA A 516 -12.22 -28.95 7.47
N ASN A 517 -11.86 -30.20 7.17
CA ASN A 517 -12.81 -31.22 6.75
C ASN A 517 -13.85 -31.53 7.84
N THR A 518 -13.41 -31.59 9.10
CA THR A 518 -14.30 -31.78 10.27
C THR A 518 -15.25 -30.59 10.44
N ALA A 519 -14.74 -29.37 10.27
CA ALA A 519 -15.56 -28.17 10.29
C ALA A 519 -16.64 -28.19 9.20
N ILE A 520 -16.28 -28.61 7.97
CA ILE A 520 -17.23 -28.75 6.84
C ILE A 520 -18.26 -29.86 7.12
N ASP A 521 -17.85 -31.00 7.68
CA ASP A 521 -18.77 -32.09 8.02
C ASP A 521 -19.83 -31.68 9.04
N ASN A 522 -19.43 -30.85 10.01
CA ASN A 522 -20.31 -30.34 11.07
C ASN A 522 -21.32 -29.28 10.58
N LEU A 523 -21.19 -28.77 9.36
CA LEU A 523 -22.17 -27.87 8.74
C LEU A 523 -23.46 -28.64 8.43
N LYS A 524 -24.61 -28.15 8.91
CA LYS A 524 -25.85 -28.95 8.98
C LYS A 524 -26.76 -28.78 7.76
N ASN A 525 -26.57 -27.73 6.97
CA ASN A 525 -27.50 -27.31 5.94
C ASN A 525 -26.97 -27.53 4.52
N LEU A 526 -25.66 -27.73 4.38
CA LEU A 526 -25.05 -28.11 3.11
C LEU A 526 -25.49 -29.50 2.64
N ASN A 527 -25.73 -29.65 1.34
CA ASN A 527 -25.95 -30.95 0.71
C ASN A 527 -24.63 -31.71 0.50
N ASN A 528 -24.73 -32.99 0.16
CA ASN A 528 -23.57 -33.87 -0.01
C ASN A 528 -22.63 -33.41 -1.14
N ALA A 529 -23.17 -32.89 -2.25
CA ALA A 529 -22.37 -32.40 -3.38
C ALA A 529 -21.56 -31.16 -3.02
N GLN A 530 -22.14 -30.21 -2.28
CA GLN A 530 -21.48 -29.01 -1.78
C GLN A 530 -20.37 -29.36 -0.78
N LYS A 531 -20.64 -30.25 0.20
CA LYS A 531 -19.62 -30.71 1.15
C LYS A 531 -18.46 -31.39 0.43
N LYS A 532 -18.75 -32.23 -0.57
CA LYS A 532 -17.73 -32.92 -1.36
C LYS A 532 -16.84 -31.92 -2.09
N ALA A 533 -17.41 -30.96 -2.82
CA ALA A 533 -16.63 -29.95 -3.54
C ALA A 533 -15.75 -29.10 -2.61
N LEU A 534 -16.27 -28.69 -1.45
CA LEU A 534 -15.49 -27.94 -0.46
C LEU A 534 -14.33 -28.77 0.12
N LYS A 535 -14.53 -30.07 0.33
CA LYS A 535 -13.45 -30.98 0.77
C LYS A 535 -12.39 -31.19 -0.32
N GLU A 536 -12.78 -31.19 -1.58
CA GLU A 536 -11.86 -31.23 -2.72
C GLU A 536 -11.02 -29.94 -2.79
N GLU A 537 -11.61 -28.77 -2.54
CA GLU A 537 -10.87 -27.50 -2.38
C GLU A 537 -9.92 -27.53 -1.19
N VAL A 538 -10.32 -28.12 -0.05
CA VAL A 538 -9.42 -28.31 1.10
C VAL A 538 -8.27 -29.25 0.78
N ALA A 539 -8.47 -30.26 -0.07
CA ALA A 539 -7.41 -31.17 -0.51
C ALA A 539 -6.44 -30.50 -1.48
N ASN A 540 -6.95 -29.66 -2.39
CA ASN A 540 -6.17 -29.00 -3.44
C ASN A 540 -6.48 -27.49 -3.48
N PRO A 541 -5.85 -26.67 -2.61
CA PRO A 541 -6.12 -25.24 -2.58
C PRO A 541 -5.58 -24.46 -3.81
N GLU A 542 -4.77 -25.09 -4.67
CA GLU A 542 -4.20 -24.55 -5.92
C GLU A 542 -5.20 -24.42 -7.09
N THR A 543 -6.51 -24.38 -6.83
CA THR A 543 -7.51 -24.25 -7.90
C THR A 543 -7.56 -22.86 -8.55
N ASP A 544 -6.84 -21.86 -8.02
CA ASP A 544 -6.65 -20.57 -8.67
C ASP A 544 -5.36 -20.57 -9.52
N PRO A 545 -5.46 -20.49 -10.86
CA PRO A 545 -4.30 -20.45 -11.76
C PRO A 545 -3.42 -19.19 -11.62
N LYS A 546 -3.76 -18.25 -10.72
CA LYS A 546 -2.91 -17.11 -10.32
C LYS A 546 -2.19 -17.30 -8.98
N SER A 547 -2.43 -18.38 -8.26
CA SER A 547 -1.92 -18.54 -6.89
C SER A 547 -0.46 -19.02 -6.87
N ASP A 548 0.44 -18.16 -6.43
CA ASP A 548 1.85 -18.48 -6.15
C ASP A 548 1.95 -19.01 -4.70
N LEU A 549 1.48 -20.25 -4.51
CA LEU A 549 1.47 -20.96 -3.22
C LEU A 549 2.82 -21.64 -2.92
N ASP A 550 3.92 -20.91 -3.07
CA ASP A 550 5.30 -21.37 -2.85
C ASP A 550 5.63 -21.74 -1.38
N THR A 551 4.77 -21.40 -0.41
CA THR A 551 4.98 -21.69 1.02
C THR A 551 3.77 -22.35 1.69
N ILE A 552 4.04 -23.21 2.67
CA ILE A 552 3.01 -23.93 3.46
C ILE A 552 2.07 -22.97 4.22
N ASP A 553 2.54 -21.80 4.64
CA ASP A 553 1.71 -20.79 5.32
C ASP A 553 0.64 -20.20 4.39
N LYS A 554 0.97 -19.99 3.11
CA LYS A 554 -0.01 -19.56 2.10
C LYS A 554 -1.06 -20.66 1.89
N VAL A 555 -0.66 -21.93 1.89
CA VAL A 555 -1.56 -23.09 1.79
C VAL A 555 -2.51 -23.17 3.01
N LYS A 556 -2.00 -23.00 4.24
CA LYS A 556 -2.82 -22.94 5.47
C LYS A 556 -3.85 -21.80 5.41
N THR A 557 -3.44 -20.64 4.89
CA THR A 557 -4.31 -19.48 4.69
C THR A 557 -5.44 -19.78 3.69
N ALA A 558 -5.11 -20.42 2.56
CA ALA A 558 -6.10 -20.83 1.56
C ALA A 558 -7.12 -21.82 2.13
N ILE A 559 -6.68 -22.83 2.89
CA ILE A 559 -7.59 -23.78 3.56
C ILE A 559 -8.55 -23.06 4.52
N THR A 560 -8.07 -22.07 5.28
CA THR A 560 -8.89 -21.25 6.18
C THR A 560 -9.95 -20.45 5.42
N ALA A 561 -9.61 -19.94 4.23
CA ALA A 561 -10.56 -19.26 3.36
C ALA A 561 -11.66 -20.20 2.87
N VAL A 562 -11.35 -21.46 2.53
CA VAL A 562 -12.36 -22.48 2.15
C VAL A 562 -13.34 -22.73 3.29
N VAL A 563 -12.87 -22.86 4.53
CA VAL A 563 -13.76 -23.02 5.71
C VAL A 563 -14.68 -21.80 5.88
N THR A 564 -14.19 -20.60 5.58
CA THR A 564 -15.00 -19.37 5.65
C THR A 564 -16.10 -19.37 4.59
N LYS A 565 -15.77 -19.73 3.34
CA LYS A 565 -16.74 -19.92 2.25
C LYS A 565 -17.79 -20.97 2.61
N ALA A 566 -17.37 -22.10 3.21
CA ALA A 566 -18.26 -23.17 3.62
C ALA A 566 -19.30 -22.70 4.65
N LYS A 567 -18.88 -21.92 5.65
CA LYS A 567 -19.78 -21.34 6.67
C LYS A 567 -20.77 -20.35 6.07
N GLU A 568 -20.33 -19.52 5.13
CA GLU A 568 -21.23 -18.60 4.42
C GLU A 568 -22.29 -19.36 3.62
N LEU A 569 -21.86 -20.37 2.85
CA LEU A 569 -22.74 -21.21 2.06
C LEU A 569 -23.75 -21.96 2.94
N ASP A 570 -23.33 -22.49 4.10
CA ASP A 570 -24.24 -23.16 5.05
C ASP A 570 -25.31 -22.22 5.57
N GLY A 571 -24.95 -20.97 5.87
CA GLY A 571 -25.91 -19.92 6.25
C GLY A 571 -26.95 -19.66 5.16
N LYS A 572 -26.51 -19.52 3.90
CA LYS A 572 -27.42 -19.33 2.75
C LYS A 572 -28.27 -20.57 2.45
N MET A 573 -27.75 -21.77 2.64
CA MET A 573 -28.53 -23.02 2.50
C MET A 573 -29.59 -23.17 3.58
N LYS A 574 -29.25 -22.83 4.84
CA LYS A 574 -30.24 -22.77 5.93
C LYS A 574 -31.37 -21.80 5.58
N SER A 575 -30.99 -20.65 5.05
CA SER A 575 -31.88 -19.59 4.59
C SER A 575 -32.88 -20.14 3.58
N LEU A 576 -32.38 -20.71 2.49
CA LEU A 576 -33.21 -21.29 1.45
C LEU A 576 -34.15 -22.39 1.97
N LYS A 577 -33.68 -23.28 2.85
CA LYS A 577 -34.45 -24.41 3.40
C LYS A 577 -35.70 -24.00 4.15
N ASP A 578 -35.53 -23.06 5.05
CA ASP A 578 -36.64 -22.55 5.83
C ASP A 578 -37.53 -21.64 4.91
N LEU A 579 -37.02 -21.01 3.82
CA LEU A 579 -37.83 -20.19 2.90
C LEU A 579 -38.77 -21.10 2.13
N VAL A 580 -38.25 -22.23 1.66
CA VAL A 580 -39.04 -23.34 1.11
C VAL A 580 -40.10 -23.79 2.11
N THR A 581 -39.79 -23.86 3.40
CA THR A 581 -40.77 -24.21 4.45
C THR A 581 -41.88 -23.17 4.56
N LEU A 582 -41.53 -21.88 4.60
CA LEU A 582 -42.49 -20.78 4.64
C LEU A 582 -43.39 -20.76 3.40
N VAL A 583 -42.81 -20.90 2.21
CA VAL A 583 -43.55 -20.90 0.95
C VAL A 583 -44.46 -22.11 0.84
N ASN A 584 -44.01 -23.29 1.24
CA ASN A 584 -44.86 -24.49 1.28
C ASN A 584 -46.04 -24.32 2.25
N GLY A 585 -45.86 -23.63 3.38
CA GLY A 585 -46.96 -23.28 4.28
C GLY A 585 -47.98 -22.32 3.65
N GLN A 586 -47.57 -21.46 2.72
CA GLN A 586 -48.45 -20.53 2.00
C GLN A 586 -49.01 -21.11 0.70
N LYS A 587 -48.52 -22.26 0.25
CA LYS A 587 -48.77 -22.80 -1.11
C LYS A 587 -50.25 -22.87 -1.45
N SER A 588 -51.10 -23.40 -0.57
CA SER A 588 -52.55 -23.51 -0.81
C SER A 588 -53.23 -22.14 -1.01
N THR A 589 -52.77 -21.12 -0.29
CA THR A 589 -53.32 -19.75 -0.41
C THR A 589 -52.82 -19.04 -1.66
N LEU A 590 -51.57 -19.28 -2.06
CA LEU A 590 -50.96 -18.68 -3.24
C LEU A 590 -51.51 -19.28 -4.53
N THR A 591 -51.70 -20.60 -4.58
CA THR A 591 -52.20 -21.29 -5.77
C THR A 591 -53.71 -21.13 -5.98
N ALA A 592 -54.46 -20.75 -4.95
CA ALA A 592 -55.89 -20.44 -5.04
C ALA A 592 -56.18 -19.04 -5.60
N LYS A 593 -55.16 -18.17 -5.76
CA LYS A 593 -55.33 -16.80 -6.25
C LYS A 593 -55.65 -16.80 -7.76
N PRO A 594 -56.54 -15.91 -8.24
CA PRO A 594 -56.78 -15.74 -9.69
C PRO A 594 -55.53 -15.34 -10.50
N ASP A 595 -54.55 -14.73 -9.83
CA ASP A 595 -53.26 -14.34 -10.42
C ASP A 595 -52.29 -15.52 -10.60
N TYR A 596 -52.62 -16.69 -10.04
CA TYR A 596 -51.85 -17.93 -10.20
C TYR A 596 -52.15 -18.58 -11.57
N LYS A 597 -51.67 -17.95 -12.64
CA LYS A 597 -51.84 -18.41 -14.02
C LYS A 597 -50.65 -17.96 -14.87
N ASP A 598 -50.56 -18.52 -16.07
CA ASP A 598 -49.61 -18.13 -17.12
C ASP A 598 -48.16 -18.03 -16.58
N ASP A 599 -47.48 -16.91 -16.85
CA ASP A 599 -46.08 -16.67 -16.48
C ASP A 599 -45.87 -16.66 -14.96
N LYS A 600 -46.83 -16.18 -14.17
CA LYS A 600 -46.72 -16.14 -12.70
C LYS A 600 -46.78 -17.55 -12.09
N LYS A 601 -47.63 -18.42 -12.64
CA LYS A 601 -47.68 -19.84 -12.24
C LYS A 601 -46.34 -20.51 -12.55
N THR A 602 -45.86 -20.35 -13.78
CA THR A 602 -44.59 -20.97 -14.22
C THR A 602 -43.42 -20.48 -13.37
N ALA A 603 -43.31 -19.17 -13.13
CA ALA A 603 -42.25 -18.60 -12.30
C ALA A 603 -42.27 -19.15 -10.87
N PHE A 604 -43.45 -19.22 -10.23
CA PHE A 604 -43.57 -19.75 -8.86
C PHE A 604 -43.26 -21.25 -8.79
N ASP A 605 -43.86 -22.07 -9.66
CA ASP A 605 -43.65 -23.52 -9.66
C ASP A 605 -42.19 -23.88 -9.91
N SER A 606 -41.55 -23.24 -10.90
CA SER A 606 -40.14 -23.49 -11.21
C SER A 606 -39.21 -23.02 -10.10
N ALA A 607 -39.43 -21.83 -9.53
CA ALA A 607 -38.59 -21.31 -8.46
C ALA A 607 -38.70 -22.16 -7.18
N LEU A 608 -39.93 -22.56 -6.80
CA LEU A 608 -40.13 -23.41 -5.63
C LEU A 608 -39.51 -24.79 -5.84
N LYS A 609 -39.67 -25.37 -7.04
CA LYS A 609 -39.10 -26.68 -7.37
C LYS A 609 -37.57 -26.67 -7.31
N ALA A 610 -36.93 -25.67 -7.90
CA ALA A 610 -35.47 -25.52 -7.87
C ALA A 610 -34.96 -25.39 -6.42
N ALA A 611 -35.64 -24.59 -5.61
CA ALA A 611 -35.31 -24.44 -4.19
C ALA A 611 -35.50 -25.75 -3.40
N GLU A 612 -36.62 -26.46 -3.61
CA GLU A 612 -36.92 -27.75 -2.98
C GLU A 612 -35.91 -28.84 -3.34
N ASP A 613 -35.45 -28.87 -4.60
CA ASP A 613 -34.48 -29.87 -5.04
C ASP A 613 -33.07 -29.59 -4.50
N LEU A 614 -32.70 -28.32 -4.36
CA LEU A 614 -31.38 -27.94 -3.84
C LEU A 614 -31.22 -28.22 -2.35
N VAL A 615 -32.27 -28.00 -1.53
CA VAL A 615 -32.21 -28.12 -0.06
C VAL A 615 -32.24 -29.57 0.45
N LYS A 616 -32.37 -30.55 -0.44
CA LYS A 616 -32.29 -31.97 -0.12
C LYS A 616 -30.84 -32.36 0.19
N THR A 617 -30.64 -33.12 1.27
CA THR A 617 -29.30 -33.56 1.70
C THR A 617 -28.59 -34.38 0.61
N ASP A 618 -29.33 -35.19 -0.13
CA ASP A 618 -28.84 -36.05 -1.23
C ASP A 618 -28.87 -35.37 -2.60
N SER A 619 -29.10 -34.06 -2.67
CA SER A 619 -29.02 -33.30 -3.92
C SER A 619 -27.66 -33.49 -4.57
N ALA A 620 -27.67 -33.79 -5.87
CA ALA A 620 -26.47 -33.89 -6.69
C ALA A 620 -25.96 -32.51 -7.15
N GLU A 621 -26.70 -31.43 -6.88
CA GLU A 621 -26.35 -30.08 -7.29
C GLU A 621 -25.34 -29.44 -6.34
N ASN A 622 -24.18 -29.08 -6.87
CA ASN A 622 -23.25 -28.19 -6.19
C ASN A 622 -23.51 -26.74 -6.62
N LYS A 623 -23.95 -25.91 -5.68
CA LYS A 623 -24.22 -24.48 -5.88
C LYS A 623 -23.36 -23.64 -4.95
N THR A 624 -22.80 -22.58 -5.51
CA THR A 624 -22.04 -21.55 -4.78
C THR A 624 -22.97 -20.68 -3.94
N ALA A 625 -22.38 -19.88 -3.04
CA ALA A 625 -23.12 -18.99 -2.16
C ALA A 625 -23.99 -17.99 -2.94
N ASP A 626 -23.48 -17.48 -4.07
CA ASP A 626 -24.21 -16.50 -4.87
C ASP A 626 -25.34 -17.15 -5.68
N GLU A 627 -25.13 -18.36 -6.20
CA GLU A 627 -26.21 -19.10 -6.88
C GLU A 627 -27.36 -19.46 -5.92
N VAL A 628 -27.07 -19.82 -4.66
CA VAL A 628 -28.10 -20.06 -3.64
C VAL A 628 -28.90 -18.78 -3.34
N ASP A 629 -28.22 -17.63 -3.31
CA ASP A 629 -28.84 -16.33 -3.09
C ASP A 629 -29.77 -15.94 -4.26
N GLU A 630 -29.35 -16.19 -5.49
CA GLU A 630 -30.18 -15.94 -6.68
C GLU A 630 -31.42 -16.84 -6.74
N ILE A 631 -31.29 -18.12 -6.34
CA ILE A 631 -32.45 -19.02 -6.20
C ILE A 631 -33.42 -18.49 -5.13
N SER A 632 -32.89 -18.01 -4.00
CA SER A 632 -33.69 -17.43 -2.91
C SER A 632 -34.46 -16.20 -3.37
N LYS A 633 -33.79 -15.22 -4.02
CA LYS A 633 -34.41 -14.01 -4.56
C LYS A 633 -35.49 -14.30 -5.60
N THR A 634 -35.22 -15.29 -6.46
CA THR A 634 -36.18 -15.70 -7.50
C THR A 634 -37.46 -16.25 -6.87
N LEU A 635 -37.33 -17.10 -5.83
CA LEU A 635 -38.46 -17.62 -5.08
C LEU A 635 -39.21 -16.52 -4.32
N GLU A 636 -38.50 -15.64 -3.61
CA GLU A 636 -39.10 -14.51 -2.89
C GLU A 636 -39.89 -13.57 -3.81
N LYS A 637 -39.34 -13.27 -5.00
CA LYS A 637 -40.02 -12.46 -6.00
C LYS A 637 -41.29 -13.14 -6.50
N ALA A 638 -41.23 -14.42 -6.85
CA ALA A 638 -42.40 -15.16 -7.32
C ALA A 638 -43.51 -15.24 -6.26
N VAL A 639 -43.14 -15.39 -4.98
CA VAL A 639 -44.07 -15.36 -3.84
C VAL A 639 -44.71 -13.98 -3.69
N LYS A 640 -43.93 -12.91 -3.79
CA LYS A 640 -44.41 -11.53 -3.69
C LYS A 640 -45.34 -11.16 -4.85
N ASP A 641 -45.04 -11.61 -6.06
CA ASP A 641 -45.86 -11.38 -7.27
C ASP A 641 -47.26 -12.02 -7.20
N LEU A 642 -47.43 -13.02 -6.33
CA LEU A 642 -48.70 -13.67 -5.97
C LEU A 642 -49.34 -13.12 -4.68
N GLY A 643 -48.73 -12.09 -4.09
CA GLY A 643 -49.22 -11.44 -2.87
C GLY A 643 -49.00 -12.26 -1.59
N GLY A 644 -47.99 -13.14 -1.58
CA GLY A 644 -47.55 -13.87 -0.39
C GLY A 644 -46.80 -12.99 0.60
N LYS A 645 -46.78 -13.41 1.86
CA LYS A 645 -46.01 -12.75 2.91
C LYS A 645 -44.55 -13.14 2.80
N THR A 646 -43.69 -12.14 2.63
CA THR A 646 -42.23 -12.19 2.82
C THR A 646 -41.86 -11.32 4.03
N VAL A 647 -40.71 -11.55 4.66
CA VAL A 647 -40.26 -10.73 5.80
C VAL A 647 -39.48 -9.52 5.27
N ASP A 648 -39.88 -8.31 5.66
CA ASP A 648 -39.20 -7.07 5.27
C ASP A 648 -37.88 -6.89 6.05
N LYS A 649 -36.78 -6.73 5.32
CA LYS A 649 -35.42 -6.56 5.86
C LYS A 649 -34.76 -5.24 5.47
N SER A 650 -35.51 -4.34 4.84
CA SER A 650 -34.99 -3.10 4.26
C SER A 650 -34.26 -2.20 5.27
N ALA A 651 -34.79 -2.08 6.50
CA ALA A 651 -34.16 -1.32 7.58
C ALA A 651 -32.81 -1.93 8.02
N LEU A 652 -32.74 -3.25 8.14
CA LEU A 652 -31.52 -3.97 8.49
C LEU A 652 -30.47 -3.85 7.37
N GLN A 653 -30.90 -4.00 6.11
CA GLN A 653 -30.05 -3.80 4.94
C GLN A 653 -29.45 -2.39 4.90
N THR A 654 -30.25 -1.36 5.21
CA THR A 654 -29.79 0.04 5.22
C THR A 654 -28.70 0.28 6.27
N LEU A 655 -28.87 -0.25 7.48
CA LEU A 655 -27.86 -0.15 8.54
C LEU A 655 -26.55 -0.84 8.13
N ILE A 656 -26.62 -2.01 7.52
CA ILE A 656 -25.46 -2.79 7.06
C ILE A 656 -24.76 -2.10 5.89
N ASN A 657 -25.49 -1.51 4.95
CA ASN A 657 -24.92 -0.78 3.83
C ASN A 657 -24.18 0.49 4.28
N ASN A 658 -24.72 1.17 5.30
CA ASN A 658 -24.11 2.38 5.87
C ASN A 658 -22.91 2.08 6.79
N ASP A 659 -22.61 0.81 7.11
CA ASP A 659 -21.55 0.40 8.02
C ASP A 659 -20.18 0.98 7.62
N ALA A 660 -19.81 0.82 6.35
CA ALA A 660 -18.51 1.23 5.84
C ALA A 660 -18.26 2.74 5.99
N ASP A 661 -19.29 3.56 5.78
CA ASP A 661 -19.18 5.01 5.93
C ASP A 661 -19.31 5.45 7.38
N PHE A 662 -20.09 4.73 8.20
CA PHE A 662 -20.19 5.02 9.62
C PHE A 662 -18.88 4.76 10.36
N LYS A 663 -18.14 3.70 10.02
CA LYS A 663 -16.83 3.37 10.60
C LYS A 663 -15.75 4.42 10.35
N LYS A 664 -15.97 5.36 9.42
CA LYS A 664 -15.07 6.49 9.16
C LYS A 664 -15.33 7.69 10.09
N LYS A 665 -16.39 7.67 10.90
CA LYS A 665 -16.75 8.77 11.80
C LYS A 665 -16.00 8.68 13.12
N ILE A 666 -15.79 9.83 13.77
CA ILE A 666 -15.07 9.93 15.06
C ILE A 666 -15.74 9.09 16.14
N ASP A 667 -17.08 9.03 16.13
CA ASP A 667 -17.87 8.21 17.05
C ASP A 667 -17.41 6.75 17.09
N TYR A 668 -16.94 6.18 15.97
CA TYR A 668 -16.40 4.82 15.93
C TYR A 668 -14.88 4.80 16.08
N ILE A 669 -14.12 5.60 15.30
CA ILE A 669 -12.64 5.54 15.26
C ILE A 669 -12.02 5.75 16.64
N ASN A 670 -12.56 6.69 17.42
CA ASN A 670 -12.03 7.04 18.74
C ASN A 670 -12.77 6.36 19.90
N ALA A 671 -13.71 5.46 19.63
CA ALA A 671 -14.42 4.72 20.67
C ALA A 671 -13.52 3.70 21.37
N GLU A 672 -13.92 3.31 22.58
CA GLU A 672 -13.29 2.21 23.30
C GLU A 672 -13.36 0.91 22.47
N LYS A 673 -12.25 0.15 22.44
CA LYS A 673 -12.12 -1.06 21.62
C LYS A 673 -13.24 -2.07 21.87
N SER A 674 -13.63 -2.26 23.13
CA SER A 674 -14.70 -3.17 23.53
C SER A 674 -16.07 -2.80 22.92
N LYS A 675 -16.33 -1.49 22.72
CA LYS A 675 -17.56 -0.96 22.14
C LYS A 675 -17.53 -0.99 20.62
N GLN A 676 -16.37 -0.78 20.00
CA GLN A 676 -16.15 -1.06 18.58
C GLN A 676 -16.46 -2.53 18.27
N ASP A 677 -15.90 -3.45 19.06
CA ASP A 677 -16.14 -4.89 18.92
C ASP A 677 -17.63 -5.23 19.09
N ALA A 678 -18.32 -4.62 20.05
CA ALA A 678 -19.76 -4.82 20.24
C ALA A 678 -20.57 -4.37 19.00
N TYR A 679 -20.23 -3.22 18.41
CA TYR A 679 -20.86 -2.74 17.17
C TYR A 679 -20.54 -3.65 15.98
N ASP A 680 -19.29 -4.07 15.82
CA ASP A 680 -18.85 -4.97 14.74
C ASP A 680 -19.52 -6.34 14.83
N ASN A 681 -19.65 -6.87 16.04
CA ASN A 681 -20.39 -8.09 16.32
C ASN A 681 -21.88 -7.92 15.99
N ALA A 682 -22.50 -6.80 16.38
CA ALA A 682 -23.90 -6.51 16.05
C ALA A 682 -24.15 -6.41 14.54
N ILE A 683 -23.26 -5.76 13.79
CA ILE A 683 -23.31 -5.71 12.31
C ILE A 683 -23.14 -7.10 11.71
N SER A 684 -22.21 -7.91 12.22
CA SER A 684 -21.99 -9.28 11.76
C SER A 684 -23.20 -10.17 12.02
N SER A 685 -23.77 -10.13 13.23
CA SER A 685 -25.04 -10.81 13.54
C SER A 685 -26.19 -10.30 12.68
N GLY A 686 -26.25 -8.99 12.42
CA GLY A 686 -27.21 -8.40 11.50
C GLY A 686 -27.09 -8.93 10.07
N ARG A 687 -25.87 -9.10 9.54
CA ARG A 687 -25.62 -9.72 8.24
C ARG A 687 -26.14 -11.16 8.19
N LEU A 688 -25.97 -11.93 9.27
CA LEU A 688 -26.53 -13.28 9.37
C LEU A 688 -28.07 -13.28 9.34
N VAL A 689 -28.72 -12.32 10.00
CA VAL A 689 -30.19 -12.17 9.97
C VAL A 689 -30.67 -11.68 8.60
N LEU A 690 -29.92 -10.79 7.96
CA LEU A 690 -30.22 -10.27 6.62
C LEU A 690 -30.20 -11.39 5.57
N THR A 691 -29.17 -12.23 5.59
CA THR A 691 -29.04 -13.37 4.67
C THR A 691 -29.93 -14.55 5.08
N ASN A 692 -30.35 -14.66 6.35
CA ASN A 692 -31.34 -15.63 6.82
C ASN A 692 -32.72 -15.39 6.19
N ALA A 693 -33.10 -16.14 5.16
CA ALA A 693 -34.38 -16.02 4.44
C ALA A 693 -35.63 -16.30 5.31
N ASN A 694 -35.42 -16.57 6.60
CA ASN A 694 -36.41 -17.04 7.60
C ASN A 694 -36.26 -16.33 8.91
N ALA A 695 -35.41 -15.30 8.90
CA ALA A 695 -35.49 -14.28 9.91
C ALA A 695 -36.96 -13.93 10.07
N THR A 696 -37.49 -14.18 11.26
CA THR A 696 -38.82 -13.70 11.60
C THR A 696 -38.79 -12.18 11.67
N ALA A 697 -39.95 -11.53 11.57
CA ALA A 697 -40.03 -10.07 11.75
C ALA A 697 -39.39 -9.63 13.09
N ASP A 698 -39.55 -10.44 14.14
CA ASP A 698 -38.94 -10.19 15.46
C ASP A 698 -37.42 -10.31 15.44
N GLN A 699 -36.85 -11.29 14.72
CA GLN A 699 -35.40 -11.43 14.58
C GLN A 699 -34.79 -10.26 13.80
N VAL A 700 -35.47 -9.79 12.75
CA VAL A 700 -35.06 -8.59 12.01
C VAL A 700 -35.12 -7.36 12.93
N ALA A 701 -36.19 -7.20 13.70
CA ALA A 701 -36.34 -6.09 14.64
C ALA A 701 -35.28 -6.11 15.75
N GLN A 702 -34.97 -7.29 16.30
CA GLN A 702 -33.90 -7.46 17.30
C GLN A 702 -32.53 -7.11 16.73
N ALA A 703 -32.21 -7.52 15.51
CA ALA A 703 -30.95 -7.18 14.85
C ALA A 703 -30.81 -5.67 14.62
N VAL A 704 -31.86 -5.01 14.14
CA VAL A 704 -31.91 -3.55 13.97
C VAL A 704 -31.69 -2.85 15.32
N ASN A 705 -32.38 -3.29 16.37
CA ASN A 705 -32.26 -2.70 17.71
C ASN A 705 -30.87 -2.93 18.32
N ALA A 706 -30.27 -4.11 18.12
CA ALA A 706 -28.93 -4.41 18.59
C ALA A 706 -27.89 -3.51 17.91
N ILE A 707 -27.96 -3.35 16.58
CA ILE A 707 -27.06 -2.44 15.84
C ILE A 707 -27.22 -1.00 16.32
N ASN A 708 -28.46 -0.52 16.45
CA ASN A 708 -28.71 0.85 16.91
C ASN A 708 -28.27 1.08 18.36
N SER A 709 -28.44 0.09 19.23
CA SER A 709 -28.00 0.16 20.63
C SER A 709 -26.48 0.17 20.73
N ALA A 710 -25.79 -0.72 20.00
CA ALA A 710 -24.33 -0.74 19.96
C ALA A 710 -23.78 0.55 19.35
N LYS A 711 -24.43 1.07 18.30
CA LYS A 711 -24.11 2.36 17.67
C LYS A 711 -24.24 3.52 18.65
N ALA A 712 -25.29 3.56 19.46
CA ALA A 712 -25.50 4.58 20.48
C ALA A 712 -24.56 4.45 21.68
N ALA A 713 -24.05 3.24 21.94
CA ALA A 713 -23.11 2.98 23.03
C ALA A 713 -21.68 3.41 22.70
N LEU A 714 -21.34 3.59 21.41
CA LEU A 714 -20.04 4.12 20.99
C LEU A 714 -19.78 5.48 21.64
N ASP A 715 -18.60 5.61 22.21
CA ASP A 715 -18.18 6.75 23.02
C ASP A 715 -17.02 7.53 22.41
N GLY A 716 -16.76 7.32 21.12
CA GLY A 716 -15.77 8.05 20.38
C GLY A 716 -16.05 9.55 20.42
N LYS A 717 -15.03 10.32 20.78
CA LYS A 717 -15.09 11.78 20.88
C LYS A 717 -13.86 12.39 20.23
N VAL A 718 -13.89 13.70 20.06
CA VAL A 718 -12.73 14.48 19.61
C VAL A 718 -11.55 14.21 20.56
N ASN A 719 -10.42 13.77 20.01
CA ASN A 719 -9.19 13.56 20.74
C ASN A 719 -8.42 14.88 20.85
N THR A 720 -8.24 15.36 22.08
CA THR A 720 -7.56 16.62 22.40
C THR A 720 -6.19 16.44 23.05
N THR A 721 -5.78 15.20 23.32
CA THR A 721 -4.65 14.87 24.22
C THR A 721 -3.34 15.53 23.79
N GLU A 722 -2.96 15.40 22.53
CA GLU A 722 -1.69 15.96 22.01
C GLU A 722 -1.70 17.49 22.02
N LEU A 723 -2.84 18.11 21.68
CA LEU A 723 -2.97 19.56 21.73
C LEU A 723 -2.87 20.09 23.16
N GLU A 724 -3.49 19.42 24.13
CA GLU A 724 -3.38 19.77 25.56
C GLU A 724 -1.94 19.70 26.06
N GLN A 725 -1.21 18.65 25.69
CA GLN A 725 0.21 18.50 26.02
C GLN A 725 1.04 19.63 25.40
N LYS A 726 0.83 19.92 24.11
CA LYS A 726 1.58 20.97 23.41
C LYS A 726 1.30 22.36 23.97
N VAL A 727 0.05 22.65 24.33
CA VAL A 727 -0.33 23.89 25.02
C VAL A 727 0.38 23.99 26.37
N ALA A 728 0.43 22.91 27.14
CA ALA A 728 1.14 22.90 28.42
C ALA A 728 2.66 23.12 28.27
N GLU A 729 3.29 22.51 27.26
CA GLU A 729 4.70 22.73 26.92
C GLU A 729 4.97 24.18 26.52
N ALA A 730 4.19 24.71 25.57
CA ALA A 730 4.36 26.07 25.07
C ALA A 730 4.15 27.12 26.18
N LYS A 731 3.19 26.90 27.08
CA LYS A 731 2.97 27.77 28.25
C LYS A 731 4.16 27.79 29.23
N LYS A 732 4.96 26.71 29.32
CA LYS A 732 6.18 26.67 30.16
C LYS A 732 7.33 27.50 29.61
N LEU A 733 7.34 27.81 28.31
CA LEU A 733 8.38 28.66 27.71
C LEU A 733 8.27 30.11 28.17
N LYS A 734 7.07 30.56 28.55
CA LYS A 734 6.81 31.93 28.99
C LYS A 734 7.17 32.11 30.46
N LYS A 735 7.73 33.25 30.83
CA LYS A 735 7.93 33.63 32.23
C LYS A 735 6.58 33.73 32.97
N SER A 736 6.45 32.98 34.07
CA SER A 736 5.27 33.04 34.94
C SER A 736 5.37 34.21 35.94
N THR A 737 4.23 34.67 36.46
CA THR A 737 4.18 35.63 37.58
C THR A 737 4.67 35.03 38.91
N ASN A 738 4.92 33.72 38.96
CA ASN A 738 5.57 33.04 40.08
C ASN A 738 7.09 33.36 40.08
N PRO A 739 7.67 33.92 41.16
CA PRO A 739 9.08 34.39 41.21
C PRO A 739 10.16 33.34 40.89
N GLN A 740 9.80 32.06 40.84
CA GLN A 740 10.72 30.92 40.64
C GLN A 740 10.79 30.39 39.21
N SER A 741 9.97 30.89 38.27
CA SER A 741 10.03 30.51 36.85
C SER A 741 10.84 31.55 36.07
N ALA A 742 12.00 31.15 35.54
CA ALA A 742 12.90 32.07 34.83
C ALA A 742 12.42 32.44 33.41
N GLY A 743 11.39 31.79 32.88
CA GLY A 743 11.08 31.80 31.44
C GLY A 743 12.16 31.10 30.63
N ASP A 744 11.82 30.54 29.47
CA ASP A 744 12.82 29.94 28.58
C ASP A 744 13.45 31.03 27.71
N ALA A 745 14.79 31.07 27.67
CA ALA A 745 15.52 32.06 26.87
C ALA A 745 15.13 32.00 25.38
N LYS A 746 14.72 30.84 24.89
CA LYS A 746 14.25 30.66 23.51
C LYS A 746 12.99 31.47 23.21
N TYR A 747 12.13 31.69 24.20
CA TYR A 747 10.97 32.56 24.07
C TYR A 747 11.30 33.99 24.52
N GLU A 748 11.86 34.18 25.72
CA GLU A 748 12.09 35.52 26.31
C GLU A 748 13.03 36.40 25.47
N ASN A 749 14.02 35.81 24.79
CA ASN A 749 14.94 36.55 23.92
C ASN A 749 14.55 36.53 22.44
N ALA A 750 13.42 35.90 22.07
CA ALA A 750 12.97 35.86 20.68
C ALA A 750 12.54 37.24 20.17
N SER A 751 12.53 37.39 18.85
CA SER A 751 11.96 38.55 18.17
C SER A 751 10.46 38.68 18.48
N GLU A 752 9.99 39.92 18.55
CA GLU A 752 8.62 40.22 18.98
C GLU A 752 7.57 39.57 18.06
N ALA A 753 7.82 39.55 16.75
CA ALA A 753 6.97 38.88 15.78
C ALA A 753 6.83 37.36 16.05
N LYS A 754 7.92 36.68 16.47
CA LYS A 754 7.89 35.25 16.78
C LYS A 754 7.20 34.95 18.11
N LYS A 755 7.37 35.81 19.11
CA LYS A 755 6.59 35.73 20.37
C LYS A 755 5.09 35.86 20.11
N GLN A 756 4.70 36.85 19.32
CA GLN A 756 3.29 37.07 18.94
C GLN A 756 2.70 35.89 18.15
N ALA A 757 3.49 35.25 17.28
CA ALA A 757 3.07 34.05 16.56
C ALA A 757 2.75 32.88 17.51
N VAL A 758 3.59 32.65 18.52
CA VAL A 758 3.35 31.63 19.56
C VAL A 758 2.12 31.97 20.40
N ASP A 759 1.96 33.23 20.80
CA ASP A 759 0.82 33.67 21.61
C ASP A 759 -0.51 33.54 20.85
N SER A 760 -0.51 33.91 19.57
CA SER A 760 -1.68 33.74 18.69
C SER A 760 -2.02 32.26 18.50
N ALA A 761 -1.02 31.40 18.30
CA ALA A 761 -1.23 29.97 18.15
C ALA A 761 -1.70 29.31 19.46
N LEU A 762 -1.23 29.77 20.61
CA LEU A 762 -1.72 29.35 21.94
C LEU A 762 -3.19 29.74 22.13
N GLN A 763 -3.58 30.94 21.73
CA GLN A 763 -4.98 31.38 21.79
C GLN A 763 -5.89 30.55 20.88
N GLN A 764 -5.43 30.23 19.66
CA GLN A 764 -6.14 29.34 18.74
C GLN A 764 -6.28 27.93 19.31
N ALA A 765 -5.21 27.40 19.91
CA ALA A 765 -5.21 26.09 20.57
C ALA A 765 -6.17 26.04 21.77
N ASP A 766 -6.13 27.03 22.66
CA ASP A 766 -7.07 27.12 23.79
C ASP A 766 -8.53 27.22 23.30
N SER A 767 -8.78 27.95 22.20
CA SER A 767 -10.10 28.06 21.58
C SER A 767 -10.58 26.74 20.97
N ALA A 768 -9.71 26.03 20.24
CA ALA A 768 -10.01 24.73 19.66
C ALA A 768 -10.29 23.67 20.75
N LEU A 769 -9.53 23.69 21.85
CA LEU A 769 -9.78 22.84 23.02
C LEU A 769 -11.12 23.14 23.69
N ALA A 770 -11.46 24.42 23.85
CA ALA A 770 -12.75 24.83 24.40
C ALA A 770 -13.92 24.39 23.50
N ASP A 771 -13.79 24.54 22.17
CA ASP A 771 -14.81 24.13 21.20
C ASP A 771 -14.96 22.61 21.13
N ALA A 772 -13.85 21.86 21.23
CA ALA A 772 -13.85 20.41 21.31
C ALA A 772 -14.57 19.88 22.58
N LYS A 773 -14.41 20.58 23.71
CA LYS A 773 -15.06 20.24 25.00
C LYS A 773 -16.49 20.75 25.13
N SER A 774 -16.89 21.73 24.32
CA SER A 774 -18.21 22.34 24.39
C SER A 774 -19.30 21.42 23.83
N THR A 775 -20.37 21.25 24.61
CA THR A 775 -21.64 20.64 24.17
C THR A 775 -22.68 21.68 23.74
N ALA A 776 -22.38 22.98 23.89
CA ALA A 776 -23.28 24.06 23.54
C ALA A 776 -23.24 24.38 22.04
N THR A 777 -24.41 24.52 21.42
CA THR A 777 -24.57 25.13 20.10
C THR A 777 -24.08 26.58 20.13
N GLN A 778 -23.26 26.98 19.15
CA GLN A 778 -22.81 28.36 18.99
C GLN A 778 -23.99 29.29 18.64
N LYS A 779 -23.72 30.61 18.54
CA LYS A 779 -24.70 31.71 18.41
C LYS A 779 -25.96 31.35 17.58
N PRO A 780 -27.14 31.88 17.93
CA PRO A 780 -28.37 31.65 17.16
C PRO A 780 -28.17 31.95 15.67
N GLY A 781 -28.26 30.92 14.83
CA GLY A 781 -28.11 31.03 13.37
C GLY A 781 -26.89 30.34 12.75
N GLU A 782 -25.88 29.93 13.53
CA GLU A 782 -24.75 29.12 13.03
C GLU A 782 -25.01 27.61 13.21
N ALA A 783 -24.70 26.82 12.18
CA ALA A 783 -24.78 25.37 12.26
C ALA A 783 -23.73 24.83 13.25
N ALA A 784 -24.13 23.91 14.13
CA ALA A 784 -23.21 23.27 15.07
C ALA A 784 -22.09 22.53 14.32
N LYS A 785 -20.84 22.72 14.72
CA LYS A 785 -19.71 21.96 14.14
C LYS A 785 -19.83 20.47 14.46
N THR A 786 -19.62 19.62 13.46
CA THR A 786 -19.57 18.17 13.65
C THR A 786 -18.31 17.76 14.44
N PRO A 787 -18.29 16.58 15.09
CA PRO A 787 -17.08 16.05 15.73
C PRO A 787 -15.85 16.03 14.80
N GLU A 788 -16.04 15.74 13.52
CA GLU A 788 -14.97 15.75 12.52
C GLU A 788 -14.41 17.16 12.29
N GLN A 789 -15.28 18.16 12.20
CA GLN A 789 -14.86 19.56 12.06
C GLN A 789 -14.12 20.06 13.32
N LYS A 790 -14.57 19.63 14.50
CA LYS A 790 -13.89 19.93 15.76
C LYS A 790 -12.53 19.24 15.86
N GLN A 791 -12.41 17.98 15.42
CA GLN A 791 -11.12 17.28 15.37
C GLN A 791 -10.16 17.94 14.39
N GLN A 792 -10.65 18.38 13.22
CA GLN A 792 -9.82 19.11 12.28
C GLN A 792 -9.27 20.40 12.89
N ALA A 793 -10.13 21.18 13.58
CA ALA A 793 -9.69 22.40 14.26
C ALA A 793 -8.63 22.13 15.35
N VAL A 794 -8.75 21.02 16.08
CA VAL A 794 -7.74 20.58 17.06
C VAL A 794 -6.42 20.25 16.36
N ASN A 795 -6.45 19.50 15.26
CA ASN A 795 -5.25 19.12 14.51
C ASN A 795 -4.55 20.33 13.86
N ASP A 796 -5.33 21.27 13.32
CA ASP A 796 -4.82 22.51 12.73
C ASP A 796 -4.16 23.38 13.80
N ALA A 797 -4.79 23.54 14.96
CA ALA A 797 -4.23 24.30 16.07
C ALA A 797 -2.95 23.65 16.63
N LEU A 798 -2.89 22.32 16.71
CA LEU A 798 -1.68 21.59 17.10
C LEU A 798 -0.53 21.85 16.12
N THR A 799 -0.83 21.81 14.83
CA THR A 799 0.14 22.08 13.77
C THR A 799 0.64 23.53 13.84
N ALA A 800 -0.27 24.50 13.97
CA ALA A 800 0.08 25.91 14.07
C ALA A 800 0.94 26.21 15.30
N LEU A 801 0.57 25.69 16.47
CA LEU A 801 1.32 25.87 17.71
C LEU A 801 2.71 25.23 17.64
N THR A 802 2.81 24.02 17.10
CA THR A 802 4.08 23.33 16.93
C THR A 802 5.02 24.12 16.01
N LYS A 803 4.50 24.62 14.88
CA LYS A 803 5.27 25.45 13.95
C LYS A 803 5.74 26.74 14.62
N ALA A 804 4.87 27.47 15.30
CA ALA A 804 5.21 28.72 15.96
C ALA A 804 6.30 28.54 17.02
N VAL A 805 6.22 27.48 17.85
CA VAL A 805 7.23 27.16 18.87
C VAL A 805 8.58 26.81 18.23
N ASN A 806 8.59 26.09 17.10
CA ASN A 806 9.82 25.73 16.40
C ASN A 806 10.51 26.92 15.75
N GLU A 807 9.76 27.94 15.32
CA GLU A 807 10.27 29.15 14.69
C GLU A 807 10.77 30.21 15.68
N LEU A 808 10.71 29.96 16.99
CA LEU A 808 11.31 30.83 17.99
C LEU A 808 12.83 30.96 17.77
N ASP A 809 13.31 32.20 17.70
CA ASP A 809 14.69 32.58 17.37
C ASP A 809 15.49 33.12 18.57
N GLY A 810 14.93 33.04 19.78
CA GLY A 810 15.60 33.45 21.00
C GLY A 810 16.79 32.55 21.34
N ASN A 811 17.87 33.15 21.82
CA ASN A 811 19.08 32.46 22.25
C ASN A 811 19.43 32.86 23.69
N ASP A 812 20.07 31.96 24.45
CA ASP A 812 20.53 32.26 25.80
C ASP A 812 21.67 33.29 25.79
N LYS A 813 21.51 34.32 26.62
CA LYS A 813 22.46 35.45 26.75
C LYS A 813 23.13 35.48 28.11
N THR A 814 22.89 34.50 28.98
CA THR A 814 23.38 34.51 30.36
C THR A 814 24.90 34.68 30.43
N GLN A 815 25.66 33.95 29.60
CA GLN A 815 27.11 34.08 29.56
C GLN A 815 27.58 35.46 29.07
N LEU A 816 26.87 36.06 28.11
CA LEU A 816 27.17 37.41 27.62
C LEU A 816 26.94 38.43 28.74
N VAL A 817 25.85 38.30 29.50
CA VAL A 817 25.57 39.18 30.65
C VAL A 817 26.63 39.04 31.74
N THR A 818 27.09 37.82 32.04
CA THR A 818 28.19 37.59 32.99
C THR A 818 29.48 38.26 32.52
N LYS A 819 29.90 38.00 31.27
CA LYS A 819 31.12 38.59 30.70
C LYS A 819 31.06 40.10 30.59
N LEU A 820 29.88 40.64 30.29
CA LEU A 820 29.64 42.07 30.28
C LEU A 820 29.81 42.69 31.67
N THR A 821 29.37 41.99 32.72
CA THR A 821 29.54 42.44 34.11
C THR A 821 31.02 42.45 34.50
N GLU A 822 31.74 41.35 34.24
CA GLU A 822 33.19 41.25 34.47
C GLU A 822 33.96 42.37 33.75
N ALA A 823 33.61 42.64 32.49
CA ALA A 823 34.22 43.70 31.70
C ALA A 823 33.93 45.11 32.25
N LYS A 824 32.70 45.36 32.72
CA LYS A 824 32.35 46.64 33.36
C LYS A 824 33.14 46.87 34.65
N ASP A 825 33.29 45.82 35.47
CA ASP A 825 34.04 45.91 36.72
C ASP A 825 35.53 46.24 36.47
N LYS A 826 36.09 45.76 35.35
CA LYS A 826 37.48 46.03 34.95
C LYS A 826 37.79 47.51 34.70
N ARG A 827 36.80 48.35 34.39
CA ARG A 827 37.01 49.82 34.28
C ARG A 827 37.52 50.46 35.56
N ASN A 828 37.28 49.83 36.71
CA ASN A 828 37.72 50.33 38.01
C ASN A 828 39.12 49.83 38.41
N ASP A 829 39.63 48.81 37.71
CA ASP A 829 40.92 48.16 37.94
C ASP A 829 42.09 49.10 37.56
N VAL A 830 43.21 48.95 38.26
CA VAL A 830 44.44 49.67 37.94
C VAL A 830 44.97 49.28 36.56
N SER A 831 44.71 48.05 36.10
CA SER A 831 45.10 47.59 34.77
C SER A 831 44.43 48.41 33.66
N TYR A 832 43.14 48.74 33.80
CA TYR A 832 42.45 49.63 32.87
C TYR A 832 42.94 51.06 32.97
N LYS A 833 43.09 51.61 34.18
CA LYS A 833 43.53 53.01 34.40
C LYS A 833 44.93 53.30 33.85
N ASN A 834 45.82 52.30 33.86
CA ASN A 834 47.18 52.40 33.34
C ASN A 834 47.34 51.90 31.90
N ALA A 835 46.29 51.32 31.29
CA ALA A 835 46.33 50.84 29.91
C ALA A 835 46.41 52.00 28.90
N SER A 836 46.88 51.70 27.69
CA SER A 836 46.85 52.68 26.60
C SER A 836 45.41 53.05 26.22
N THR A 837 45.25 54.26 25.70
CA THR A 837 43.95 54.78 25.22
C THR A 837 43.28 53.85 24.22
N GLU A 838 44.07 53.17 23.38
CA GLU A 838 43.60 52.15 22.42
C GLU A 838 42.96 50.95 23.13
N LYS A 839 43.61 50.41 24.17
CA LYS A 839 43.10 49.26 24.94
C LYS A 839 41.87 49.63 25.78
N GLN A 840 41.85 50.83 26.36
CA GLN A 840 40.68 51.36 27.06
C GLN A 840 39.47 51.46 26.12
N SER A 841 39.66 52.08 24.95
CA SER A 841 38.62 52.21 23.92
C SER A 841 38.15 50.86 23.38
N ALA A 842 39.05 49.88 23.23
CA ALA A 842 38.69 48.53 22.82
C ALA A 842 37.76 47.83 23.82
N LEU A 843 38.02 47.95 25.14
CA LEU A 843 37.12 47.43 26.17
C LEU A 843 35.78 48.18 26.15
N ASP A 844 35.79 49.50 26.03
CA ASP A 844 34.56 50.30 26.07
C ASP A 844 33.65 50.04 24.87
N ASN A 845 34.23 49.89 23.69
CA ASN A 845 33.50 49.51 22.48
C ASN A 845 32.95 48.08 22.55
N ALA A 846 33.71 47.15 23.13
CA ALA A 846 33.24 45.79 23.36
C ALA A 846 32.07 45.74 24.36
N ILE A 847 32.13 46.53 25.45
CA ILE A 847 31.04 46.70 26.42
C ILE A 847 29.80 47.28 25.75
N ALA A 848 29.92 48.39 25.01
CA ALA A 848 28.80 49.04 24.34
C ALA A 848 28.13 48.11 23.30
N SER A 849 28.93 47.40 22.51
CA SER A 849 28.44 46.42 21.53
C SER A 849 27.69 45.28 22.23
N ALA A 850 28.26 44.72 23.30
CA ALA A 850 27.63 43.67 24.09
C ALA A 850 26.33 44.14 24.76
N GLU A 851 26.26 45.36 25.28
CA GLU A 851 25.01 45.95 25.80
C GLU A 851 23.92 46.05 24.73
N GLY A 852 24.30 46.43 23.50
CA GLY A 852 23.39 46.42 22.35
C GLY A 852 22.84 45.04 22.05
N ILE A 853 23.71 44.01 22.02
CA ILE A 853 23.30 42.62 21.78
C ILE A 853 22.44 42.06 22.91
N VAL A 854 22.73 42.40 24.17
CA VAL A 854 21.90 42.01 25.33
C VAL A 854 20.46 42.53 25.16
N LYS A 855 20.29 43.78 24.73
CA LYS A 855 18.96 44.41 24.51
C LYS A 855 18.27 43.97 23.23
N LYS A 856 19.00 43.46 22.23
CA LYS A 856 18.45 43.07 20.91
C LYS A 856 17.59 41.80 20.99
N ALA A 857 16.29 41.90 20.72
CA ALA A 857 15.42 40.73 20.54
C ALA A 857 15.83 39.91 19.29
N GLY A 858 15.78 38.58 19.38
CA GLY A 858 16.19 37.66 18.31
C GLY A 858 17.68 37.71 17.96
N ALA A 859 18.54 38.16 18.90
CA ALA A 859 19.98 38.16 18.67
C ALA A 859 20.48 36.74 18.36
N THR A 860 21.25 36.60 17.29
CA THR A 860 21.71 35.28 16.84
C THR A 860 22.78 34.72 17.77
N ALA A 861 22.92 33.39 17.82
CA ALA A 861 23.99 32.72 18.58
C ALA A 861 25.38 33.25 18.18
N ASP A 862 25.57 33.58 16.89
CA ASP A 862 26.78 34.19 16.35
C ASP A 862 27.03 35.59 16.92
N GLU A 863 26.02 36.44 16.97
CA GLU A 863 26.12 37.79 17.54
C GLU A 863 26.50 37.74 19.03
N ILE A 864 25.87 36.83 19.77
CA ILE A 864 26.15 36.61 21.20
C ILE A 864 27.59 36.12 21.40
N THR A 865 28.02 35.12 20.61
CA THR A 865 29.37 34.56 20.70
C THR A 865 30.43 35.60 20.35
N ARG A 866 30.23 36.37 19.27
CA ARG A 866 31.16 37.44 18.88
C ARG A 866 31.28 38.51 19.97
N ALA A 867 30.16 38.89 20.59
CA ALA A 867 30.18 39.85 21.70
C ALA A 867 30.93 39.29 22.93
N ILE A 868 30.73 38.02 23.29
CA ILE A 868 31.49 37.35 24.37
C ILE A 868 32.99 37.35 24.07
N THR A 869 33.38 36.99 22.85
CA THR A 869 34.79 36.95 22.43
C THR A 869 35.42 38.35 22.45
N ALA A 870 34.71 39.36 21.96
CA ALA A 870 35.17 40.74 21.97
C ALA A 870 35.42 41.24 23.40
N LEU A 871 34.50 40.98 24.34
CA LEU A 871 34.67 41.31 25.75
C LEU A 871 35.88 40.58 26.36
N THR A 872 36.00 39.28 26.11
CA THR A 872 37.08 38.45 26.67
C THR A 872 38.46 38.89 26.18
N ASN A 873 38.58 39.19 24.89
CA ASN A 873 39.83 39.67 24.30
C ASN A 873 40.19 41.06 24.81
N ALA A 874 39.23 41.96 24.91
CA ALA A 874 39.48 43.31 25.42
C ALA A 874 39.90 43.29 26.90
N VAL A 875 39.26 42.46 27.73
CA VAL A 875 39.65 42.27 29.15
C VAL A 875 41.05 41.67 29.27
N THR A 876 41.39 40.68 28.44
CA THR A 876 42.73 40.05 28.44
C THR A 876 43.82 40.99 27.92
N GLY A 877 43.44 41.94 27.07
CA GLY A 877 44.34 42.92 26.46
C GLY A 877 44.77 44.04 27.41
N LEU A 878 44.04 44.31 28.49
CA LEU A 878 44.40 45.28 29.53
C LEU A 878 45.52 44.74 30.41
#